data_AF-M8AS95-F1
#
_entry.id   AF-M8AS95-F1
#
_cell.length_a   1.000
_cell.length_b   1.000
_cell.length_c   1.000
_cell.angle_alpha   90.00
_cell.angle_beta   90.00
_cell.angle_gamma   90.00
#
_symmetry.space_group_name_H-M   'P 1'
#
loop_
_entity.id
_entity.type
_entity.pdbx_description
1 polymer ?
#
loop_
_entity_poly.entity_id
_entity_poly.type
_entity_poly.pdbx_seq_one_letter_code
_entity_poly.pdbx_strand_id
1 'polypeptide(L)'
;MSSSSPRPATQRRRLHPAAYLSAAATLLALVAAAFSRALGPRFPSPPDARRCRPDPDGSWSARVFLGDSPFALKPIEHWGISADAGAAWPVANPAVTCADVAQSGSPSSFVASPFLFLQGGGIYMFFETKNPVTSQGDIAAAVYMMPESSKNGDLRLYRALDFPLKWTLEKVLLEKPLVDSVIINFRGSYWLIGSDLSSYGAKQNGELSIWYSSSPLAPWNPHRHNTIGSMDNGSSFRNGGRPFVYDGDLYRIGKQSGGVSGHSIKVFRVEILTANEYKEIEVPFVFDKPRKGRNAWNGARSHHLDVQWLPSSQLWIGVMDGDRVSSNDSVHRLTIGYMFYGVTLLLVLLLGGLIGAIRCTIPLRWCVPHTEKRDDFFHSKQQFFLKYKLSSLFSSLNKLGSLLGGRINYRTWKGRVYVVLVILVLIFLTCLGTHCIYGGNGAEEPYPIKGRYSQFTLLTMTYDARLWNLKMFVEHYSKCASVREIVVIWNKGRPPVQNELKSAVPVRVRVEDKNTLNNRFNMDEKIKTRAVMELDDDIMMPCDDLERGFKVWREHPDRIVGYYPRLAEGTPLEYRNERYARQQGGYNMVLTGAAFMDHGLAFERYWSKKAEVGRKMVDSFFNCEDVLLNFLFANASSMSTVEYVKPAWAIDMSKFSGVAISRNTQAHYHVRSKCLAKFSEVYGNLTAKRLFSSRGDGWDV
;
A
#
# COMPACT_ATOMS: atom_id res chain seq x y z
N MET A 1 79.15 16.03 36.63
CA MET A 1 79.26 14.70 35.95
C MET A 1 78.03 13.89 36.30
N SER A 2 77.10 13.77 35.33
CA SER A 2 76.55 12.49 34.78
C SER A 2 75.72 11.67 35.78
N SER A 3 74.47 11.28 35.54
CA SER A 3 73.81 10.99 34.26
C SER A 3 72.28 10.98 34.44
N SER A 4 71.56 11.58 33.51
CA SER A 4 70.11 11.52 33.36
C SER A 4 69.74 10.37 32.43
N SER A 5 68.94 9.41 32.90
CA SER A 5 68.27 8.44 32.03
C SER A 5 67.04 9.08 31.37
N PRO A 6 66.77 8.87 30.07
CA PRO A 6 65.57 9.38 29.44
C PRO A 6 64.39 8.43 29.65
N ARG A 7 63.25 8.99 30.10
CA ARG A 7 61.94 8.31 30.10
C ARG A 7 61.44 8.09 28.65
N PRO A 8 60.70 7.01 28.38
CA PRO A 8 60.30 6.65 27.03
C PRO A 8 59.23 7.60 26.48
N ALA A 9 59.40 8.00 25.22
CA ALA A 9 58.43 8.78 24.46
C ALA A 9 57.12 7.99 24.30
N THR A 10 56.01 8.59 24.73
CA THR A 10 54.66 8.10 24.46
C THR A 10 54.38 8.20 22.96
N GLN A 11 54.51 7.07 22.26
CA GLN A 11 54.15 6.92 20.87
C GLN A 11 52.61 7.03 20.74
N ARG A 12 52.08 8.25 20.55
CA ARG A 12 50.68 8.45 20.16
C ARG A 12 50.45 7.69 18.85
N ARG A 13 49.70 6.58 18.91
CA ARG A 13 49.25 5.79 17.75
C ARG A 13 48.64 6.74 16.71
N ARG A 14 49.34 6.94 15.59
CA ARG A 14 48.78 7.56 14.40
C ARG A 14 47.65 6.67 13.93
N LEU A 15 46.38 7.11 14.03
CA LEU A 15 45.32 6.44 13.28
C LEU A 15 45.68 6.58 11.79
N HIS A 16 45.98 5.44 11.17
CA HIS A 16 46.25 5.40 9.74
C HIS A 16 45.01 5.89 8.98
N PRO A 17 45.17 6.63 7.86
CA PRO A 17 44.04 7.14 7.11
C PRO A 17 43.06 6.06 6.60
N ALA A 18 43.54 4.83 6.42
CA ALA A 18 42.72 3.65 6.14
C ALA A 18 41.72 3.32 7.28
N ALA A 19 42.07 3.58 8.54
CA ALA A 19 41.20 3.35 9.69
C ALA A 19 40.00 4.31 9.70
N TYR A 20 40.15 5.54 9.19
CA TYR A 20 39.06 6.50 9.07
C TYR A 20 38.03 6.12 8.00
N LEU A 21 38.50 5.64 6.85
CA LEU A 21 37.62 5.15 5.78
C LEU A 21 36.87 3.88 6.21
N SER A 22 37.58 2.97 6.88
CA SER A 22 36.96 1.77 7.47
C SER A 22 35.93 2.13 8.55
N ALA A 23 36.21 3.09 9.42
CA ALA A 23 35.27 3.57 10.43
C ALA A 23 34.04 4.26 9.82
N ALA A 24 34.23 5.10 8.78
CA ALA A 24 33.14 5.76 8.07
C ALA A 24 32.25 4.75 7.32
N ALA A 25 32.85 3.78 6.63
CA ALA A 25 32.11 2.70 5.98
C ALA A 25 31.33 1.84 6.98
N THR A 26 31.94 1.52 8.13
CA THR A 26 31.28 0.77 9.21
C THR A 26 30.11 1.57 9.80
N LEU A 27 30.28 2.88 10.02
CA LEU A 27 29.21 3.76 10.50
C LEU A 27 28.05 3.81 9.50
N LEU A 28 28.32 4.01 8.21
CA LEU A 28 27.28 4.03 7.18
C LEU A 28 26.58 2.67 7.05
N ALA A 29 27.31 1.55 7.20
CA ALA A 29 26.72 0.22 7.22
C ALA A 29 25.83 -0.02 8.45
N LEU A 30 26.26 0.43 9.64
CA LEU A 30 25.46 0.36 10.86
C LEU A 30 24.22 1.24 10.78
N VAL A 31 24.34 2.45 10.24
CA VAL A 31 23.21 3.36 10.00
C VAL A 31 22.26 2.75 8.99
N ALA A 32 22.76 2.20 7.88
CA ALA A 32 21.94 1.50 6.90
C ALA A 32 21.21 0.31 7.53
N ALA A 33 21.89 -0.52 8.32
CA ALA A 33 21.28 -1.66 9.00
C ALA A 33 20.24 -1.24 10.05
N ALA A 34 20.53 -0.20 10.84
CA ALA A 34 19.60 0.34 11.82
C ALA A 34 18.37 0.97 11.15
N PHE A 35 18.58 1.74 10.09
CA PHE A 35 17.52 2.38 9.30
C PHE A 35 16.67 1.33 8.57
N SER A 36 17.28 0.32 7.95
CA SER A 36 16.55 -0.82 7.36
C SER A 36 15.77 -1.62 8.40
N ARG A 37 16.25 -1.75 9.64
CA ARG A 37 15.47 -2.37 10.74
C ARG A 37 14.34 -1.48 11.27
N ALA A 38 14.45 -0.17 11.09
CA ALA A 38 13.45 0.80 11.51
C ALA A 38 12.33 0.98 10.46
N LEU A 39 12.67 0.94 9.17
CA LEU A 39 11.77 1.23 8.05
C LEU A 39 11.49 0.05 7.11
N GLY A 40 12.31 -1.00 7.15
CA GLY A 40 12.03 -2.21 6.39
C GLY A 40 10.78 -2.89 6.93
N PRO A 41 9.97 -3.52 6.06
CA PRO A 41 8.82 -4.31 6.50
C PRO A 41 9.30 -5.31 7.54
N ARG A 42 8.88 -5.10 8.79
CA ARG A 42 9.17 -6.02 9.87
C ARG A 42 8.27 -7.22 9.65
N PHE A 43 8.89 -8.35 9.33
CA PHE A 43 8.32 -9.70 9.32
C PHE A 43 7.70 -10.17 8.01
N PRO A 44 7.72 -11.50 7.79
CA PRO A 44 7.42 -12.10 6.51
C PRO A 44 5.98 -11.81 6.13
N SER A 45 5.75 -11.63 4.84
CA SER A 45 4.45 -11.85 4.23
C SER A 45 3.81 -13.09 4.88
N PRO A 46 2.53 -13.06 5.26
CA PRO A 46 1.88 -14.20 5.91
C PRO A 46 2.18 -15.50 5.15
N PRO A 47 2.30 -16.67 5.81
CA PRO A 47 2.69 -17.91 5.13
C PRO A 47 1.81 -18.26 3.90
N ASP A 48 0.56 -17.82 3.86
CA ASP A 48 -0.35 -17.94 2.71
C ASP A 48 0.03 -17.04 1.51
N ALA A 49 0.77 -15.96 1.73
CA ALA A 49 1.34 -15.09 0.70
C ALA A 49 2.55 -15.72 -0.04
N ARG A 50 2.97 -16.95 0.29
CA ARG A 50 4.01 -17.63 -0.52
C ARG A 50 3.54 -17.99 -1.94
N ARG A 51 2.23 -18.00 -2.18
CA ARG A 51 1.59 -18.31 -3.47
C ARG A 51 1.15 -17.09 -4.28
N CYS A 52 0.97 -15.92 -3.65
CA CYS A 52 0.86 -14.64 -4.34
C CYS A 52 2.19 -13.89 -4.31
N ARG A 53 2.86 -13.79 -5.46
CA ARG A 53 4.20 -13.20 -5.55
C ARG A 53 4.18 -11.88 -6.32
N PRO A 54 4.86 -10.83 -5.81
CA PRO A 54 5.05 -9.59 -6.56
C PRO A 54 5.74 -9.88 -7.90
N ASP A 55 5.27 -9.21 -8.95
CA ASP A 55 5.80 -9.28 -10.30
C ASP A 55 6.06 -7.84 -10.80
N PRO A 56 7.10 -7.57 -11.61
CA PRO A 56 7.31 -6.26 -12.24
C PRO A 56 6.11 -5.71 -13.03
N ASP A 57 5.14 -6.53 -13.42
CA ASP A 57 3.94 -6.08 -14.13
C ASP A 57 2.97 -5.23 -13.27
N GLY A 58 3.02 -5.36 -11.94
CA GLY A 58 2.16 -4.63 -11.01
C GLY A 58 1.46 -5.52 -10.00
N SER A 59 0.45 -4.98 -9.32
CA SER A 59 -0.36 -5.68 -8.31
C SER A 59 -1.85 -5.59 -8.66
N TRP A 60 -2.19 -6.14 -9.83
CA TRP A 60 -3.55 -6.11 -10.35
C TRP A 60 -4.51 -6.91 -9.49
N SER A 61 -5.68 -6.33 -9.27
CA SER A 61 -6.81 -6.94 -8.58
C SER A 61 -8.12 -6.53 -9.25
N ALA A 62 -9.19 -7.30 -9.01
CA ALA A 62 -10.49 -7.04 -9.59
C ALA A 62 -11.50 -6.54 -8.54
N ARG A 63 -12.42 -5.70 -9.03
CA ARG A 63 -13.47 -5.05 -8.25
C ARG A 63 -14.85 -5.31 -8.76
N VAL A 64 -15.80 -5.13 -7.86
CA VAL A 64 -17.23 -5.18 -8.12
C VAL A 64 -17.88 -3.85 -7.75
N PHE A 65 -18.73 -3.38 -8.66
CA PHE A 65 -19.56 -2.19 -8.53
C PHE A 65 -21.02 -2.56 -8.79
N LEU A 66 -21.92 -1.83 -8.16
CA LEU A 66 -23.36 -1.97 -8.35
C LEU A 66 -23.99 -0.58 -8.55
N GLY A 67 -25.02 -0.47 -9.38
CA GLY A 67 -25.67 0.80 -9.69
C GLY A 67 -27.03 0.61 -10.34
N ASP A 68 -27.86 1.65 -10.29
CA ASP A 68 -29.16 1.66 -10.97
C ASP A 68 -29.00 1.83 -12.51
N SER A 69 -27.85 2.33 -12.94
CA SER A 69 -27.46 2.47 -14.34
C SER A 69 -25.97 2.16 -14.52
N PRO A 70 -25.49 1.83 -15.74
CA PRO A 70 -24.07 1.61 -16.00
C PRO A 70 -23.24 2.88 -15.82
N PHE A 71 -23.87 4.06 -15.82
CA PHE A 71 -23.27 5.37 -15.59
C PHE A 71 -23.27 5.81 -14.12
N ALA A 72 -24.00 5.10 -13.25
CA ALA A 72 -24.16 5.42 -11.83
C ALA A 72 -23.69 4.26 -10.93
N LEU A 73 -22.61 3.59 -11.33
CA LEU A 73 -22.01 2.49 -10.59
C LEU A 73 -21.28 3.00 -9.33
N LYS A 74 -21.54 2.37 -8.19
CA LYS A 74 -20.88 2.63 -6.91
C LYS A 74 -20.14 1.39 -6.42
N PRO A 75 -19.00 1.54 -5.72
CA PRO A 75 -18.28 0.41 -5.15
C PRO A 75 -19.17 -0.44 -4.23
N ILE A 76 -18.95 -1.76 -4.19
CA ILE A 76 -19.77 -2.69 -3.39
C ILE A 76 -19.87 -2.31 -1.90
N GLU A 77 -18.82 -1.70 -1.34
CA GLU A 77 -18.80 -1.23 0.06
C GLU A 77 -19.85 -0.14 0.37
N HIS A 78 -20.38 0.55 -0.64
CA HIS A 78 -21.47 1.53 -0.47
C HIS A 78 -22.84 0.87 -0.27
N TRP A 79 -23.00 -0.38 -0.70
CA TRP A 79 -24.27 -1.10 -0.66
C TRP A 79 -24.49 -1.86 0.65
N GLY A 80 -23.49 -1.90 1.54
CA GLY A 80 -23.62 -2.52 2.86
C GLY A 80 -23.83 -4.04 2.84
N ILE A 81 -23.56 -4.68 1.69
CA ILE A 81 -23.78 -6.11 1.48
C ILE A 81 -22.81 -6.91 2.37
N SER A 82 -23.34 -7.89 3.10
CA SER A 82 -22.58 -8.86 3.89
C SER A 82 -23.08 -10.27 3.60
N ALA A 83 -22.16 -11.22 3.48
CA ALA A 83 -22.50 -12.63 3.46
C ALA A 83 -22.50 -13.27 4.87
N ASP A 84 -21.84 -12.66 5.86
CA ASP A 84 -21.55 -13.31 7.15
C ASP A 84 -21.53 -12.33 8.33
N ALA A 85 -21.75 -12.86 9.55
CA ALA A 85 -21.48 -12.18 10.83
C ALA A 85 -19.96 -12.05 11.14
N GLY A 86 -19.10 -12.30 10.16
CA GLY A 86 -17.64 -12.19 10.26
C GLY A 86 -17.14 -10.75 10.21
N ALA A 87 -15.83 -10.57 10.38
CA ALA A 87 -15.22 -9.26 10.51
C ALA A 87 -14.88 -8.54 9.19
N ALA A 88 -15.27 -9.12 8.05
CA ALA A 88 -15.17 -8.47 6.74
C ALA A 88 -16.42 -7.62 6.45
N TRP A 89 -16.85 -6.79 7.42
CA TRP A 89 -18.01 -5.92 7.25
C TRP A 89 -17.68 -4.42 7.36
N PRO A 90 -18.04 -3.61 6.34
CA PRO A 90 -18.58 -4.03 5.04
C PRO A 90 -17.51 -4.76 4.20
N VAL A 91 -17.93 -5.64 3.29
CA VAL A 91 -17.00 -6.16 2.28
C VAL A 91 -16.50 -4.97 1.48
N ALA A 92 -15.18 -4.81 1.46
CA ALA A 92 -14.54 -3.77 0.70
C ALA A 92 -13.81 -4.38 -0.47
N ASN A 93 -13.84 -3.67 -1.57
CA ASN A 93 -12.99 -4.03 -2.66
C ASN A 93 -11.48 -3.83 -2.30
N PRO A 94 -10.51 -4.43 -3.03
CA PRO A 94 -10.69 -5.36 -4.15
C PRO A 94 -11.40 -6.64 -3.70
N ALA A 95 -12.33 -7.10 -4.52
CA ALA A 95 -13.18 -8.25 -4.21
C ALA A 95 -12.50 -9.57 -4.58
N VAL A 96 -11.62 -9.54 -5.58
CA VAL A 96 -10.83 -10.69 -6.04
C VAL A 96 -9.37 -10.28 -6.20
N THR A 97 -8.48 -11.08 -5.65
CA THR A 97 -7.02 -10.89 -5.68
C THR A 97 -6.30 -12.19 -6.03
N CYS A 98 -5.00 -12.09 -6.30
CA CYS A 98 -4.13 -13.25 -6.44
C CYS A 98 -4.19 -14.23 -5.25
N ALA A 99 -4.51 -13.74 -4.04
CA ALA A 99 -4.62 -14.56 -2.85
C ALA A 99 -5.81 -15.52 -2.93
N ASP A 100 -6.88 -15.15 -3.62
CA ASP A 100 -8.06 -16.00 -3.82
C ASP A 100 -7.74 -17.15 -4.79
N VAL A 101 -6.99 -16.86 -5.86
CA VAL A 101 -6.48 -17.87 -6.80
C VAL A 101 -5.47 -18.81 -6.14
N ALA A 102 -4.57 -18.25 -5.32
CA ALA A 102 -3.59 -19.01 -4.54
C ALA A 102 -4.23 -20.03 -3.59
N GLN A 103 -5.33 -19.64 -2.94
CA GLN A 103 -6.11 -20.50 -2.05
C GLN A 103 -6.76 -21.68 -2.78
N SER A 104 -7.13 -21.51 -4.06
CA SER A 104 -7.70 -22.60 -4.87
C SER A 104 -6.67 -23.63 -5.35
N GLY A 105 -5.38 -23.46 -5.01
CA GLY A 105 -4.31 -24.40 -5.35
C GLY A 105 -3.35 -23.93 -6.44
N SER A 106 -3.64 -22.81 -7.11
CA SER A 106 -2.86 -22.32 -8.26
C SER A 106 -2.02 -21.10 -7.88
N PRO A 107 -0.69 -21.10 -8.08
CA PRO A 107 0.13 -19.92 -7.81
C PRO A 107 -0.21 -18.80 -8.81
N SER A 108 -0.35 -17.57 -8.33
CA SER A 108 -0.79 -16.41 -9.12
C SER A 108 -0.04 -15.16 -8.68
N SER A 109 0.41 -14.31 -9.59
CA SER A 109 0.97 -12.99 -9.22
C SER A 109 -0.07 -11.87 -9.19
N PHE A 110 -1.12 -11.95 -10.00
CA PHE A 110 -2.15 -10.91 -10.10
C PHE A 110 -3.47 -11.43 -10.69
N VAL A 111 -4.51 -10.60 -10.63
CA VAL A 111 -5.81 -10.79 -11.29
C VAL A 111 -6.15 -9.53 -12.11
N ALA A 112 -6.37 -9.67 -13.42
CA ALA A 112 -6.63 -8.55 -14.34
C ALA A 112 -7.73 -8.86 -15.37
N SER A 113 -8.16 -7.86 -16.14
CA SER A 113 -9.13 -8.00 -17.23
C SER A 113 -10.41 -8.80 -16.87
N PRO A 114 -11.14 -8.44 -15.79
CA PRO A 114 -12.27 -9.23 -15.38
C PRO A 114 -13.42 -9.12 -16.37
N PHE A 115 -14.08 -10.23 -16.70
CA PHE A 115 -15.34 -10.25 -17.44
C PHE A 115 -16.37 -11.15 -16.78
N LEU A 116 -17.63 -10.79 -16.93
CA LEU A 116 -18.77 -11.49 -16.36
C LEU A 116 -19.48 -12.34 -17.40
N PHE A 117 -20.01 -13.48 -16.96
CA PHE A 117 -20.91 -14.34 -17.72
C PHE A 117 -22.08 -14.73 -16.84
N LEU A 118 -23.30 -14.50 -17.33
CA LEU A 118 -24.53 -14.78 -16.61
C LEU A 118 -25.20 -16.01 -17.23
N GLN A 119 -25.36 -17.08 -16.45
CA GLN A 119 -25.99 -18.32 -16.93
C GLN A 119 -26.76 -19.01 -15.81
N GLY A 120 -28.02 -19.43 -16.10
CA GLY A 120 -28.81 -20.25 -15.18
C GLY A 120 -29.08 -19.61 -13.82
N GLY A 121 -29.11 -18.27 -13.74
CA GLY A 121 -29.22 -17.52 -12.47
C GLY A 121 -27.90 -17.36 -11.71
N GLY A 122 -26.81 -17.99 -12.17
CA GLY A 122 -25.46 -17.82 -11.63
C GLY A 122 -24.71 -16.65 -12.28
N ILE A 123 -23.83 -16.02 -11.50
CA ILE A 123 -22.88 -15.01 -11.95
C ILE A 123 -21.49 -15.63 -11.91
N TYR A 124 -20.84 -15.72 -13.07
CA TYR A 124 -19.48 -16.23 -13.21
C TYR A 124 -18.55 -15.07 -13.56
N MET A 125 -17.44 -14.95 -12.84
CA MET A 125 -16.39 -13.98 -13.14
C MET A 125 -15.16 -14.70 -13.66
N PHE A 126 -14.56 -14.08 -14.66
CA PHE A 126 -13.40 -14.53 -15.39
C PHE A 126 -12.37 -13.46 -15.32
N PHE A 127 -11.11 -13.85 -15.37
CA PHE A 127 -10.03 -12.91 -15.30
C PHE A 127 -8.75 -13.58 -15.80
N GLU A 128 -7.80 -12.74 -16.19
CA GLU A 128 -6.43 -13.13 -16.43
C GLU A 128 -5.69 -13.27 -15.10
N THR A 129 -4.90 -14.31 -14.98
CA THR A 129 -3.96 -14.51 -13.87
C THR A 129 -2.61 -14.91 -14.44
N LYS A 130 -1.50 -14.51 -13.82
CA LYS A 130 -0.17 -14.90 -14.27
C LYS A 130 0.47 -15.88 -13.29
N ASN A 131 0.97 -16.99 -13.80
CA ASN A 131 1.72 -17.95 -13.01
C ASN A 131 3.12 -17.40 -12.74
N PRO A 132 3.52 -17.20 -11.47
CA PRO A 132 4.79 -16.58 -11.11
C PRO A 132 6.01 -17.47 -11.39
N VAL A 133 5.82 -18.76 -11.69
CA VAL A 133 6.91 -19.71 -11.99
C VAL A 133 7.16 -19.76 -13.50
N THR A 134 6.10 -19.94 -14.30
CA THR A 134 6.23 -20.08 -15.76
C THR A 134 6.21 -18.73 -16.48
N SER A 135 5.80 -17.65 -15.80
CA SER A 135 5.52 -16.33 -16.39
C SER A 135 4.47 -16.37 -17.51
N GLN A 136 3.61 -17.39 -17.51
CA GLN A 136 2.51 -17.54 -18.46
C GLN A 136 1.21 -16.97 -17.87
N GLY A 137 0.39 -16.36 -18.73
CA GLY A 137 -0.96 -15.93 -18.39
C GLY A 137 -1.94 -17.09 -18.59
N ASP A 138 -2.75 -17.35 -17.57
CA ASP A 138 -3.84 -18.31 -17.57
C ASP A 138 -5.19 -17.56 -17.47
N ILE A 139 -6.25 -18.14 -18.03
CA ILE A 139 -7.62 -17.60 -17.98
C ILE A 139 -8.55 -18.63 -17.30
N ALA A 140 -9.41 -18.18 -16.38
CA ALA A 140 -10.47 -19.00 -15.76
C ALA A 140 -11.80 -18.95 -16.57
N ALA A 141 -12.78 -19.83 -16.32
CA ALA A 141 -13.45 -20.61 -17.38
C ALA A 141 -14.92 -20.30 -17.81
N ALA A 142 -15.24 -20.52 -19.12
CA ALA A 142 -16.50 -20.18 -19.87
C ALA A 142 -17.14 -21.37 -20.62
N VAL A 143 -18.31 -21.20 -21.25
CA VAL A 143 -18.81 -22.20 -22.23
C VAL A 143 -18.14 -22.02 -23.61
N TYR A 144 -17.93 -20.76 -24.01
CA TYR A 144 -17.13 -20.38 -25.19
C TYR A 144 -16.13 -19.30 -24.77
N MET A 145 -14.87 -19.46 -25.16
CA MET A 145 -13.78 -18.56 -24.75
C MET A 145 -12.98 -18.11 -25.98
N MET A 146 -12.59 -16.84 -25.97
CA MET A 146 -11.76 -16.24 -27.01
C MET A 146 -10.50 -15.64 -26.33
N PRO A 147 -9.54 -16.50 -25.91
CA PRO A 147 -8.39 -16.07 -25.11
C PRO A 147 -7.44 -15.19 -25.94
N GLU A 148 -6.64 -14.39 -25.25
CA GLU A 148 -5.61 -13.55 -25.85
C GLU A 148 -4.55 -14.42 -26.56
N SER A 149 -4.51 -14.37 -27.90
CA SER A 149 -3.62 -15.19 -28.73
C SER A 149 -2.74 -14.37 -29.69
N SER A 150 -2.62 -13.05 -29.47
CA SER A 150 -1.83 -12.16 -30.33
C SER A 150 -0.39 -12.61 -30.60
N LYS A 151 0.27 -13.27 -29.63
CA LYS A 151 1.62 -13.85 -29.82
C LYS A 151 1.69 -14.96 -30.86
N ASN A 152 0.59 -15.70 -31.06
CA ASN A 152 0.48 -16.73 -32.10
C ASN A 152 0.14 -16.15 -33.48
N GLY A 153 -0.25 -14.87 -33.54
CA GLY A 153 -0.62 -14.19 -34.78
C GLY A 153 -2.04 -14.47 -35.27
N ASP A 154 -2.88 -15.16 -34.49
CA ASP A 154 -4.28 -15.48 -34.81
C ASP A 154 -5.24 -15.18 -33.65
N LEU A 155 -6.55 -15.11 -33.92
CA LEU A 155 -7.64 -15.02 -32.94
C LEU A 155 -8.43 -16.33 -32.94
N ARG A 156 -8.47 -17.03 -31.80
CA ARG A 156 -9.05 -18.37 -31.68
C ARG A 156 -10.30 -18.40 -30.80
N LEU A 157 -11.31 -19.16 -31.22
CA LEU A 157 -12.51 -19.48 -30.44
C LEU A 157 -12.44 -20.93 -29.96
N TYR A 158 -12.68 -21.13 -28.67
CA TYR A 158 -12.73 -22.43 -28.02
C TYR A 158 -14.14 -22.71 -27.50
N ARG A 159 -14.54 -23.99 -27.54
CA ARG A 159 -15.79 -24.49 -26.95
C ARG A 159 -15.49 -25.46 -25.82
N ALA A 160 -16.22 -25.36 -24.72
CA ALA A 160 -16.14 -26.32 -23.63
C ALA A 160 -16.80 -27.64 -24.04
N LEU A 161 -16.06 -28.75 -23.92
CA LEU A 161 -16.60 -30.11 -24.03
C LEU A 161 -17.21 -30.57 -22.70
N ASP A 162 -16.57 -30.16 -21.60
CA ASP A 162 -16.91 -30.51 -20.22
C ASP A 162 -16.58 -29.29 -19.36
N PHE A 163 -17.55 -28.38 -19.28
CA PHE A 163 -17.39 -27.09 -18.59
C PHE A 163 -17.12 -27.32 -17.10
N PRO A 164 -16.09 -26.70 -16.48
CA PRO A 164 -15.16 -25.68 -17.00
C PRO A 164 -13.78 -26.20 -17.49
N LEU A 165 -13.53 -27.50 -17.48
CA LEU A 165 -12.16 -28.05 -17.46
C LEU A 165 -11.68 -28.64 -18.80
N LYS A 166 -12.58 -29.05 -19.71
CA LYS A 166 -12.16 -29.59 -21.02
C LYS A 166 -12.64 -28.71 -22.17
N TRP A 167 -11.71 -28.43 -23.07
CA TRP A 167 -11.88 -27.47 -24.15
C TRP A 167 -11.39 -28.06 -25.47
N THR A 168 -12.07 -27.70 -26.55
CA THR A 168 -11.61 -27.97 -27.91
C THR A 168 -11.49 -26.65 -28.67
N LEU A 169 -10.49 -26.54 -29.54
CA LEU A 169 -10.42 -25.45 -30.51
C LEU A 169 -11.62 -25.62 -31.45
N GLU A 170 -12.52 -24.64 -31.44
CA GLU A 170 -13.72 -24.66 -32.28
C GLU A 170 -13.38 -24.05 -33.65
N LYS A 171 -12.71 -22.89 -33.66
CA LYS A 171 -12.39 -22.18 -34.90
C LYS A 171 -11.26 -21.15 -34.72
N VAL A 172 -10.44 -20.98 -35.76
CA VAL A 172 -9.63 -19.76 -35.94
C VAL A 172 -10.51 -18.71 -36.61
N LEU A 173 -10.83 -17.62 -35.91
CA LEU A 173 -11.75 -16.59 -36.40
C LEU A 173 -11.07 -15.63 -37.38
N LEU A 174 -9.83 -15.24 -37.10
CA LEU A 174 -9.01 -14.34 -37.91
C LEU A 174 -7.53 -14.69 -37.75
N GLU A 175 -6.75 -14.60 -38.82
CA GLU A 175 -5.28 -14.72 -38.81
C GLU A 175 -4.63 -13.34 -38.59
N LYS A 176 -4.93 -12.73 -37.44
CA LYS A 176 -4.38 -11.42 -37.05
C LYS A 176 -3.99 -11.41 -35.56
N PRO A 177 -2.92 -10.67 -35.18
CA PRO A 177 -2.49 -10.52 -33.79
C PRO A 177 -3.38 -9.50 -33.07
N LEU A 178 -4.63 -9.87 -32.79
CA LEU A 178 -5.59 -9.01 -32.11
C LEU A 178 -5.49 -9.15 -30.59
N VAL A 179 -5.56 -8.02 -29.89
CA VAL A 179 -5.63 -7.94 -28.43
C VAL A 179 -6.96 -7.34 -27.98
N ASP A 180 -7.41 -7.65 -26.76
CA ASP A 180 -8.65 -7.13 -26.15
C ASP A 180 -9.92 -7.36 -27.02
N SER A 181 -9.96 -8.50 -27.71
CA SER A 181 -10.99 -8.79 -28.70
C SER A 181 -12.30 -9.23 -28.05
N VAL A 182 -13.43 -8.71 -28.53
CA VAL A 182 -14.77 -9.03 -28.02
C VAL A 182 -15.78 -9.14 -29.16
N ILE A 183 -16.68 -10.12 -29.05
CA ILE A 183 -17.82 -10.28 -29.94
C ILE A 183 -19.07 -9.75 -29.24
N ILE A 184 -19.85 -8.92 -29.94
CA ILE A 184 -21.15 -8.45 -29.49
C ILE A 184 -22.20 -8.60 -30.58
N ASN A 185 -23.41 -9.01 -30.19
CA ASN A 185 -24.58 -8.90 -31.06
C ASN A 185 -25.21 -7.52 -30.87
N PHE A 186 -25.31 -6.74 -31.94
CA PHE A 186 -25.97 -5.45 -31.91
C PHE A 186 -26.81 -5.26 -33.19
N ARG A 187 -28.09 -4.93 -33.01
CA ARG A 187 -29.08 -4.76 -34.10
C ARG A 187 -29.10 -5.94 -35.09
N GLY A 188 -29.00 -7.17 -34.58
CA GLY A 188 -29.12 -8.40 -35.38
C GLY A 188 -27.87 -8.80 -36.16
N SER A 189 -26.77 -8.04 -36.06
CA SER A 189 -25.46 -8.40 -36.63
C SER A 189 -24.45 -8.69 -35.51
N TYR A 190 -23.48 -9.55 -35.79
CA TYR A 190 -22.36 -9.80 -34.89
C TYR A 190 -21.19 -8.90 -35.26
N TRP A 191 -20.64 -8.24 -34.26
CA TRP A 191 -19.51 -7.32 -34.38
C TRP A 191 -18.37 -7.85 -33.53
N LEU A 192 -17.19 -7.96 -34.13
CA LEU A 192 -15.94 -8.26 -33.45
C LEU A 192 -15.16 -6.95 -33.36
N ILE A 193 -14.83 -6.54 -32.15
CA ILE A 193 -14.07 -5.32 -31.88
C ILE A 193 -12.80 -5.75 -31.17
N GLY A 194 -11.65 -5.29 -31.65
CA GLY A 194 -10.35 -5.62 -31.06
C GLY A 194 -9.32 -4.58 -31.42
N SER A 195 -8.11 -4.70 -30.87
CA SER A 195 -6.99 -3.84 -31.25
C SER A 195 -5.97 -4.66 -32.05
N ASP A 196 -5.66 -4.22 -33.27
CA ASP A 196 -4.74 -4.90 -34.17
C ASP A 196 -3.29 -4.44 -33.91
N LEU A 197 -2.38 -5.39 -33.71
CA LEU A 197 -0.94 -5.15 -33.50
C LEU A 197 -0.10 -5.30 -34.78
N SER A 198 -0.70 -5.58 -35.94
CA SER A 198 0.03 -5.89 -37.19
C SER A 198 0.61 -4.68 -37.94
N SER A 199 0.21 -3.44 -37.61
CA SER A 199 0.67 -2.22 -38.32
C SER A 199 2.15 -1.89 -38.05
N TYR A 200 2.98 -1.88 -39.11
CA TYR A 200 4.41 -1.49 -39.05
C TYR A 200 4.53 0.00 -38.64
N GLY A 201 5.14 0.27 -37.49
CA GLY A 201 5.29 1.63 -36.93
C GLY A 201 4.39 1.92 -35.73
N ALA A 202 3.38 1.09 -35.46
CA ALA A 202 2.64 1.11 -34.22
C ALA A 202 3.53 0.57 -33.08
N LYS A 203 4.42 1.41 -32.53
CA LYS A 203 5.10 1.11 -31.27
C LYS A 203 4.02 0.90 -30.19
N GLN A 204 3.85 -0.34 -29.77
CA GLN A 204 3.18 -0.83 -28.54
C GLN A 204 1.68 -0.52 -28.33
N ASN A 205 1.05 0.32 -29.13
CA ASN A 205 -0.25 0.89 -28.76
C ASN A 205 -1.51 0.33 -29.45
N GLY A 206 -1.41 -0.52 -30.48
CA GLY A 206 -2.54 -1.21 -31.14
C GLY A 206 -3.64 -0.31 -31.75
N GLU A 207 -4.16 -0.65 -32.93
CA GLU A 207 -5.19 0.15 -33.60
C GLU A 207 -6.58 -0.48 -33.44
N LEU A 208 -7.58 0.31 -33.02
CA LEU A 208 -8.96 -0.17 -32.91
C LEU A 208 -9.45 -0.60 -34.29
N SER A 209 -9.92 -1.84 -34.37
CA SER A 209 -10.38 -2.49 -35.60
C SER A 209 -11.69 -3.22 -35.34
N ILE A 210 -12.55 -3.22 -36.34
CA ILE A 210 -13.92 -3.75 -36.27
C ILE A 210 -14.13 -4.73 -37.43
N TRP A 211 -14.78 -5.85 -37.14
CA TRP A 211 -15.24 -6.81 -38.13
C TRP A 211 -16.72 -7.10 -37.88
N TYR A 212 -17.41 -7.55 -38.92
CA TYR A 212 -18.82 -7.93 -38.82
C TYR A 212 -19.07 -9.29 -39.46
N SER A 213 -20.07 -9.99 -38.93
CA SER A 213 -20.52 -11.28 -39.44
C SER A 213 -22.01 -11.49 -39.18
N SER A 214 -22.60 -12.44 -39.92
CA SER A 214 -23.98 -12.90 -39.69
C SER A 214 -24.10 -13.87 -38.52
N SER A 215 -22.99 -14.47 -38.08
CA SER A 215 -22.90 -15.39 -36.95
C SER A 215 -21.48 -15.40 -36.38
N PRO A 216 -21.25 -15.68 -35.08
CA PRO A 216 -19.90 -15.76 -34.51
C PRO A 216 -18.99 -16.79 -35.21
N LEU A 217 -19.61 -17.80 -35.84
CA LEU A 217 -18.94 -18.89 -36.53
C LEU A 217 -18.89 -18.70 -38.05
N ALA A 218 -19.54 -17.67 -38.60
CA ALA A 218 -19.40 -17.33 -40.01
C ALA A 218 -18.04 -16.64 -40.28
N PRO A 219 -17.65 -16.45 -41.56
CA PRO A 219 -16.50 -15.62 -41.91
C PRO A 219 -16.68 -14.18 -41.39
N TRP A 220 -15.60 -13.59 -40.90
CA TRP A 220 -15.58 -12.21 -40.40
C TRP A 220 -15.12 -11.26 -41.49
N ASN A 221 -15.97 -10.30 -41.86
CA ASN A 221 -15.65 -9.31 -42.87
C ASN A 221 -15.04 -8.07 -42.18
N PRO A 222 -13.88 -7.58 -42.62
CA PRO A 222 -13.32 -6.35 -42.07
C PRO A 222 -14.24 -5.18 -42.37
N HIS A 223 -14.40 -4.29 -41.40
CA HIS A 223 -15.05 -3.00 -41.63
C HIS A 223 -14.25 -2.19 -42.66
N ARG A 224 -14.96 -1.49 -43.56
CA ARG A 224 -14.33 -0.82 -44.72
C ARG A 224 -13.25 0.19 -44.35
N HIS A 225 -13.41 0.84 -43.20
CA HIS A 225 -12.47 1.84 -42.66
C HIS A 225 -11.70 1.30 -41.46
N ASN A 226 -11.25 0.04 -41.51
CA ASN A 226 -10.36 -0.52 -40.49
C ASN A 226 -8.99 0.16 -40.51
N THR A 227 -8.92 1.25 -39.74
CA THR A 227 -7.79 1.96 -39.14
C THR A 227 -8.44 3.17 -38.45
N ILE A 228 -9.30 2.89 -37.45
CA ILE A 228 -10.13 3.92 -36.84
C ILE A 228 -9.23 4.80 -35.96
N GLY A 229 -8.64 5.81 -36.59
CA GLY A 229 -7.90 6.88 -35.94
C GLY A 229 -8.86 7.82 -35.24
N SER A 230 -8.61 8.07 -33.96
CA SER A 230 -9.37 9.00 -33.11
C SER A 230 -9.58 10.33 -33.84
N MET A 231 -10.85 10.78 -33.95
CA MET A 231 -11.16 12.13 -34.40
C MET A 231 -10.55 13.14 -33.42
N ASP A 232 -9.89 14.16 -33.99
CA ASP A 232 -9.31 15.36 -33.37
C ASP A 232 -8.43 15.17 -32.11
N ASN A 233 -7.12 15.36 -32.30
CA ASN A 233 -6.06 15.41 -31.28
C ASN A 233 -5.66 14.07 -30.61
N GLY A 234 -5.05 13.19 -31.40
CA GLY A 234 -3.72 12.65 -31.05
C GLY A 234 -3.61 11.45 -30.11
N SER A 235 -4.70 10.80 -29.68
CA SER A 235 -4.60 9.52 -28.95
C SER A 235 -5.63 8.48 -29.38
N SER A 236 -5.14 7.35 -29.88
CA SER A 236 -5.94 6.15 -30.18
C SER A 236 -6.27 5.39 -28.88
N PHE A 237 -7.54 5.00 -28.70
CA PHE A 237 -8.00 4.21 -27.56
C PHE A 237 -8.21 2.76 -27.97
N ARG A 238 -7.44 1.85 -27.37
CA ARG A 238 -7.66 0.40 -27.51
C ARG A 238 -9.00 0.02 -26.91
N ASN A 239 -9.47 -1.18 -27.23
CA ASN A 239 -10.65 -1.72 -26.55
C ASN A 239 -10.32 -1.98 -25.07
N GLY A 240 -11.19 -1.53 -24.17
CA GLY A 240 -11.01 -1.55 -22.72
C GLY A 240 -12.01 -2.43 -21.97
N GLY A 241 -12.60 -3.40 -22.67
CA GLY A 241 -13.60 -4.32 -22.14
C GLY A 241 -14.75 -4.54 -23.12
N ARG A 242 -15.82 -5.18 -22.64
CA ARG A 242 -16.99 -5.49 -23.48
C ARG A 242 -17.88 -4.25 -23.64
N PRO A 243 -18.27 -3.87 -24.88
CA PRO A 243 -19.30 -2.87 -25.10
C PRO A 243 -20.63 -3.28 -24.46
N PHE A 244 -21.39 -2.32 -23.96
CA PHE A 244 -22.70 -2.57 -23.36
C PHE A 244 -23.79 -1.76 -24.09
N VAL A 245 -25.02 -2.28 -24.05
CA VAL A 245 -26.19 -1.59 -24.61
C VAL A 245 -27.00 -1.00 -23.47
N TYR A 246 -27.32 0.29 -23.56
CA TYR A 246 -28.12 1.01 -22.57
C TYR A 246 -29.07 1.95 -23.30
N ASP A 247 -30.36 1.92 -22.95
CA ASP A 247 -31.42 2.68 -23.62
C ASP A 247 -31.42 2.56 -25.16
N GLY A 248 -31.04 1.38 -25.68
CA GLY A 248 -31.00 1.08 -27.11
C GLY A 248 -29.74 1.53 -27.85
N ASP A 249 -28.87 2.30 -27.19
CA ASP A 249 -27.60 2.77 -27.72
C ASP A 249 -26.44 1.86 -27.30
N LEU A 250 -25.43 1.75 -28.18
CA LEU A 250 -24.22 0.98 -27.93
C LEU A 250 -23.13 1.87 -27.34
N TYR A 251 -22.50 1.42 -26.26
CA TYR A 251 -21.40 2.11 -25.60
C TYR A 251 -20.15 1.25 -25.58
N ARG A 252 -19.04 1.78 -26.07
CA ARG A 252 -17.72 1.13 -26.07
C ARG A 252 -16.85 1.70 -24.97
N ILE A 253 -16.09 0.83 -24.31
CA ILE A 253 -15.09 1.22 -23.33
C ILE A 253 -13.74 1.30 -24.05
N GLY A 254 -13.12 2.48 -24.02
CA GLY A 254 -11.79 2.71 -24.58
C GLY A 254 -10.74 2.80 -23.47
N LYS A 255 -9.61 2.13 -23.64
CA LYS A 255 -8.44 2.28 -22.76
C LYS A 255 -7.35 3.07 -23.45
N GLN A 256 -6.79 4.06 -22.75
CA GLN A 256 -5.68 4.84 -23.28
C GLN A 256 -4.37 4.05 -23.14
N SER A 257 -3.62 3.89 -24.24
CA SER A 257 -2.32 3.23 -24.25
C SER A 257 -1.19 4.27 -24.34
N GLY A 258 -0.26 4.25 -23.37
CA GLY A 258 0.95 5.07 -23.37
C GLY A 258 0.85 6.42 -22.63
N GLY A 259 1.42 6.48 -21.43
CA GLY A 259 1.61 7.69 -20.64
C GLY A 259 2.14 7.40 -19.24
N VAL A 260 2.95 8.32 -18.68
CA VAL A 260 3.46 8.27 -17.28
C VAL A 260 2.33 8.46 -16.26
N SER A 261 1.22 9.06 -16.69
CA SER A 261 -0.04 9.11 -15.94
C SER A 261 -0.90 7.90 -16.31
N GLY A 262 -1.14 7.04 -15.34
CA GLY A 262 -1.71 5.71 -15.53
C GLY A 262 -2.94 5.61 -16.41
N HIS A 263 -3.00 4.49 -17.14
CA HIS A 263 -4.13 4.02 -17.95
C HIS A 263 -5.46 4.40 -17.31
N SER A 264 -6.25 5.18 -18.04
CA SER A 264 -7.61 5.58 -17.68
C SER A 264 -8.56 5.07 -18.74
N ILE A 265 -9.73 4.61 -18.30
CA ILE A 265 -10.82 4.22 -19.18
C ILE A 265 -11.64 5.45 -19.57
N LYS A 266 -12.16 5.42 -20.79
CA LYS A 266 -13.15 6.35 -21.32
C LYS A 266 -14.32 5.57 -21.90
N VAL A 267 -15.50 6.18 -21.97
CA VAL A 267 -16.66 5.56 -22.58
C VAL A 267 -17.09 6.39 -23.79
N PHE A 268 -17.40 5.69 -24.87
CA PHE A 268 -17.79 6.28 -26.13
C PHE A 268 -19.17 5.75 -26.52
N ARG A 269 -20.12 6.64 -26.81
CA ARG A 269 -21.38 6.27 -27.44
C ARG A 269 -21.13 6.08 -28.93
N VAL A 270 -21.45 4.90 -29.44
CA VAL A 270 -21.33 4.58 -30.85
C VAL A 270 -22.57 5.12 -31.57
N GLU A 271 -22.41 6.25 -32.27
CA GLU A 271 -23.51 6.90 -33.02
C GLU A 271 -23.84 6.14 -34.30
N ILE A 272 -22.80 5.66 -34.99
CA ILE A 272 -22.94 4.95 -36.26
C ILE A 272 -22.10 3.68 -36.20
N LEU A 273 -22.74 2.54 -36.46
CA LEU A 273 -22.08 1.25 -36.63
C LEU A 273 -22.75 0.51 -37.79
N THR A 274 -22.12 0.59 -38.96
CA THR A 274 -22.53 -0.11 -40.17
C THR A 274 -21.31 -0.79 -40.80
N ALA A 275 -21.48 -1.55 -41.89
CA ALA A 275 -20.34 -2.17 -42.58
C ALA A 275 -19.37 -1.15 -43.21
N ASN A 276 -19.85 0.08 -43.45
CA ASN A 276 -19.16 1.11 -44.21
C ASN A 276 -18.84 2.37 -43.41
N GLU A 277 -19.37 2.54 -42.21
CA GLU A 277 -19.22 3.76 -41.43
C GLU A 277 -19.24 3.42 -39.93
N TYR A 278 -18.26 3.97 -39.22
CA TYR A 278 -18.15 3.90 -37.78
C TYR A 278 -17.91 5.30 -37.22
N LYS A 279 -18.74 5.69 -36.26
CA LYS A 279 -18.61 6.97 -35.56
C LYS A 279 -18.95 6.77 -34.10
N GLU A 280 -18.10 7.30 -33.23
CA GLU A 280 -18.31 7.32 -31.79
C GLU A 280 -18.05 8.71 -31.23
N ILE A 281 -18.70 9.04 -30.12
CA ILE A 281 -18.47 10.28 -29.37
C ILE A 281 -18.14 9.94 -27.93
N GLU A 282 -17.14 10.62 -27.35
CA GLU A 282 -16.84 10.49 -25.93
C GLU A 282 -18.03 10.99 -25.11
N VAL A 283 -18.50 10.17 -24.16
CA VAL A 283 -19.54 10.57 -23.21
C VAL A 283 -18.94 10.69 -21.81
N PRO A 284 -19.42 11.64 -20.98
CA PRO A 284 -18.98 11.75 -19.61
C PRO A 284 -19.21 10.43 -18.86
N PHE A 285 -18.11 9.82 -18.42
CA PHE A 285 -18.13 8.60 -17.63
C PHE A 285 -17.18 8.79 -16.45
N VAL A 286 -17.74 9.11 -15.29
CA VAL A 286 -16.94 9.44 -14.11
C VAL A 286 -16.88 8.21 -13.22
N PHE A 287 -15.77 7.48 -13.31
CA PHE A 287 -15.29 6.71 -12.17
C PHE A 287 -14.53 7.68 -11.26
N ASP A 288 -15.01 7.86 -10.04
CA ASP A 288 -14.31 8.66 -9.04
C ASP A 288 -12.90 8.09 -8.83
N LYS A 289 -11.89 8.82 -9.33
CA LYS A 289 -10.50 8.47 -9.03
C LYS A 289 -10.31 8.51 -7.52
N PRO A 290 -9.71 7.48 -6.92
CA PRO A 290 -9.53 7.44 -5.48
C PRO A 290 -8.68 8.63 -5.03
N ARG A 291 -9.20 9.43 -4.10
CA ARG A 291 -8.45 10.55 -3.52
C ARG A 291 -7.24 10.09 -2.68
N LYS A 292 -7.19 8.80 -2.33
CA LYS A 292 -6.09 8.17 -1.59
C LYS A 292 -4.84 7.95 -2.45
N GLY A 293 -4.89 8.21 -3.75
CA GLY A 293 -3.77 7.91 -4.66
C GLY A 293 -3.37 6.44 -4.55
N ARG A 294 -2.06 6.16 -4.48
CA ARG A 294 -1.47 4.81 -4.41
C ARG A 294 -1.93 3.96 -3.21
N ASN A 295 -2.49 4.55 -2.16
CA ASN A 295 -3.06 3.81 -1.04
C ASN A 295 -4.44 3.20 -1.35
N ALA A 296 -5.04 3.56 -2.49
CA ALA A 296 -6.15 2.80 -3.05
C ALA A 296 -5.63 1.74 -4.02
N TRP A 297 -6.29 0.59 -4.02
CA TRP A 297 -6.09 -0.53 -4.94
C TRP A 297 -5.95 -0.19 -6.44
N ASN A 298 -6.62 0.85 -6.98
CA ASN A 298 -6.51 1.34 -8.37
C ASN A 298 -5.88 2.73 -8.44
N GLY A 299 -5.14 3.09 -7.40
CA GLY A 299 -4.52 4.39 -7.24
C GLY A 299 -3.56 4.77 -8.36
N ALA A 300 -2.99 3.76 -9.03
CA ALA A 300 -2.06 3.97 -10.12
C ALA A 300 -2.72 3.79 -11.50
N ARG A 301 -3.44 2.67 -11.73
CA ARG A 301 -3.94 2.29 -13.07
C ARG A 301 -5.24 1.49 -12.99
N SER A 302 -6.04 1.56 -14.04
CA SER A 302 -7.20 0.69 -14.32
C SER A 302 -7.42 0.70 -15.83
N HIS A 303 -7.64 -0.44 -16.46
CA HIS A 303 -7.68 -0.48 -17.93
C HIS A 303 -8.75 -1.39 -18.52
N HIS A 304 -9.45 -2.17 -17.69
CA HIS A 304 -10.54 -3.02 -18.12
C HIS A 304 -11.80 -2.74 -17.29
N LEU A 305 -12.94 -2.63 -17.97
CA LEU A 305 -14.26 -2.59 -17.34
C LEU A 305 -15.24 -3.46 -18.14
N ASP A 306 -16.02 -4.25 -17.44
CA ASP A 306 -17.14 -4.99 -18.00
C ASP A 306 -18.39 -4.71 -17.18
N VAL A 307 -19.50 -4.42 -17.85
CA VAL A 307 -20.76 -4.03 -17.21
C VAL A 307 -21.90 -4.87 -17.76
N GLN A 308 -22.74 -5.41 -16.87
CA GLN A 308 -23.92 -6.18 -17.24
C GLN A 308 -25.13 -5.83 -16.39
N TRP A 309 -26.32 -6.00 -16.98
CA TRP A 309 -27.56 -5.96 -16.25
C TRP A 309 -27.77 -7.27 -15.48
N LEU A 310 -28.13 -7.18 -14.19
CA LEU A 310 -28.53 -8.32 -13.37
C LEU A 310 -30.05 -8.35 -13.24
N PRO A 311 -30.75 -9.27 -13.94
CA PRO A 311 -32.20 -9.38 -13.84
C PRO A 311 -32.71 -9.72 -12.42
N SER A 312 -31.92 -10.44 -11.63
CA SER A 312 -32.32 -10.91 -10.29
C SER A 312 -32.41 -9.78 -9.26
N SER A 313 -31.50 -8.81 -9.31
CA SER A 313 -31.47 -7.67 -8.38
C SER A 313 -32.04 -6.39 -8.96
N GLN A 314 -32.40 -6.37 -10.25
CA GLN A 314 -32.77 -5.16 -11.00
C GLN A 314 -31.71 -4.05 -10.90
N LEU A 315 -30.44 -4.44 -10.91
CA LEU A 315 -29.29 -3.53 -10.84
C LEU A 315 -28.29 -3.85 -11.94
N TRP A 316 -27.48 -2.86 -12.29
CA TRP A 316 -26.27 -3.07 -13.07
C TRP A 316 -25.13 -3.52 -12.17
N ILE A 317 -24.36 -4.50 -12.63
CA ILE A 317 -23.08 -4.91 -12.05
C ILE A 317 -21.95 -4.49 -12.98
N GLY A 318 -20.91 -3.90 -12.40
CA GLY A 318 -19.66 -3.60 -13.09
C GLY A 318 -18.50 -4.34 -12.46
N VAL A 319 -17.59 -4.87 -13.26
CA VAL A 319 -16.29 -5.38 -12.81
C VAL A 319 -15.16 -4.66 -13.49
N MET A 320 -14.15 -4.26 -12.73
CA MET A 320 -13.02 -3.50 -13.24
C MET A 320 -11.74 -3.97 -12.57
N ASP A 321 -10.65 -3.96 -13.33
CA ASP A 321 -9.32 -4.17 -12.77
C ASP A 321 -8.69 -2.88 -12.25
N GLY A 322 -7.68 -3.05 -11.43
CA GLY A 322 -6.94 -1.92 -10.91
C GLY A 322 -5.65 -2.32 -10.27
N ASP A 323 -4.71 -1.39 -10.36
CA ASP A 323 -3.37 -1.52 -9.85
C ASP A 323 -3.00 -0.28 -9.04
N ARG A 324 -2.34 -0.53 -7.91
CA ARG A 324 -1.82 0.49 -7.00
C ARG A 324 -0.34 0.79 -7.25
N VAL A 325 0.34 -0.07 -8.03
CA VAL A 325 1.76 0.03 -8.35
C VAL A 325 1.94 0.26 -9.85
N SER A 326 2.90 1.10 -10.26
CA SER A 326 3.24 1.21 -11.69
C SER A 326 4.10 0.02 -12.13
N SER A 327 3.97 -0.42 -13.39
CA SER A 327 4.88 -1.43 -13.95
C SER A 327 6.33 -0.97 -13.80
N ASN A 328 7.22 -1.91 -13.51
CA ASN A 328 8.63 -1.69 -13.25
C ASN A 328 8.94 -0.78 -12.05
N ASP A 329 7.99 -0.49 -11.15
CA ASP A 329 8.26 0.28 -9.92
C ASP A 329 9.37 -0.39 -9.09
N SER A 330 9.31 -1.71 -8.91
CA SER A 330 10.35 -2.46 -8.20
C SER A 330 11.73 -2.27 -8.82
N VAL A 331 11.84 -2.46 -10.15
CA VAL A 331 13.09 -2.29 -10.91
C VAL A 331 13.58 -0.85 -10.83
N HIS A 332 12.69 0.13 -10.97
CA HIS A 332 13.03 1.55 -10.91
C HIS A 332 13.55 1.94 -9.53
N ARG A 333 12.90 1.48 -8.46
CA ARG A 333 13.31 1.71 -7.07
C ARG A 333 14.66 1.08 -6.75
N LEU A 334 14.89 -0.16 -7.18
CA LEU A 334 16.20 -0.82 -7.10
C LEU A 334 17.27 -0.02 -7.84
N THR A 335 16.97 0.42 -9.06
CA THR A 335 17.89 1.21 -9.89
C THR A 335 18.26 2.52 -9.21
N ILE A 336 17.27 3.29 -8.74
CA ILE A 336 17.49 4.55 -8.00
C ILE A 336 18.27 4.30 -6.72
N GLY A 337 17.93 3.26 -5.96
CA GLY A 337 18.64 2.93 -4.73
C GLY A 337 20.11 2.62 -4.97
N TYR A 338 20.43 1.83 -6.00
CA TYR A 338 21.82 1.59 -6.41
C TYR A 338 22.52 2.86 -6.91
N MET A 339 21.80 3.77 -7.59
CA MET A 339 22.36 5.07 -7.96
C MET A 339 22.73 5.91 -6.73
N PHE A 340 21.88 5.94 -5.69
CA PHE A 340 22.21 6.61 -4.42
C PHE A 340 23.45 6.02 -3.74
N TYR A 341 23.58 4.68 -3.72
CA TYR A 341 24.78 4.02 -3.22
C TYR A 341 26.02 4.34 -4.07
N GLY A 342 25.89 4.40 -5.39
CA GLY A 342 26.95 4.82 -6.31
C GLY A 342 27.43 6.25 -6.02
N VAL A 343 26.50 7.20 -5.85
CA VAL A 343 26.82 8.59 -5.48
C VAL A 343 27.48 8.65 -4.10
N THR A 344 26.98 7.89 -3.12
CA THR A 344 27.55 7.81 -1.77
C THR A 344 28.99 7.30 -1.82
N LEU A 345 29.27 6.25 -2.61
CA LEU A 345 30.62 5.72 -2.81
C LEU A 345 31.55 6.77 -3.43
N LEU A 346 31.11 7.47 -4.48
CA LEU A 346 31.89 8.53 -5.11
C LEU A 346 32.22 9.66 -4.13
N LEU A 347 31.26 10.08 -3.30
CA LEU A 347 31.46 11.12 -2.28
C LEU A 347 32.42 10.67 -1.16
N VAL A 348 32.36 9.40 -0.73
CA VAL A 348 33.32 8.84 0.23
C VAL A 348 34.73 8.85 -0.36
N LEU A 349 34.89 8.46 -1.63
CA LEU A 349 36.19 8.48 -2.31
C LEU A 349 36.72 9.91 -2.46
N LEU A 350 35.86 10.86 -2.83
CA LEU A 350 36.20 12.27 -2.96
C LEU A 350 36.61 12.91 -1.62
N LEU A 351 35.85 12.65 -0.55
CA LEU A 351 36.18 13.10 0.80
C LEU A 351 37.51 12.49 1.28
N GLY A 352 37.71 11.19 1.01
CA GLY A 352 38.96 10.48 1.28
C GLY A 352 40.15 11.09 0.56
N GLY A 353 40.00 11.51 -0.70
CA GLY A 353 41.01 12.25 -1.45
C GLY A 353 41.29 13.65 -0.86
N LEU A 354 40.24 14.43 -0.57
CA LEU A 354 40.34 15.80 -0.04
C LEU A 354 41.01 15.89 1.34
N ILE A 355 40.80 14.90 2.20
CA ILE A 355 41.44 14.80 3.52
C ILE A 355 42.85 14.18 3.41
N GLY A 356 43.22 13.65 2.24
CA GLY A 356 44.50 12.98 2.00
C GLY A 356 44.58 11.56 2.56
N ALA A 357 43.43 10.93 2.81
CA ALA A 357 43.34 9.55 3.28
C ALA A 357 43.44 8.51 2.16
N ILE A 358 42.99 8.87 0.96
CA ILE A 358 43.13 8.07 -0.26
C ILE A 358 44.22 8.71 -1.10
N ARG A 359 45.33 7.99 -1.30
CA ARG A 359 46.28 8.32 -2.36
C ARG A 359 45.83 7.58 -3.61
N CYS A 360 45.19 8.27 -4.55
CA CYS A 360 44.91 7.75 -5.88
C CYS A 360 46.22 7.68 -6.68
N THR A 361 47.15 6.83 -6.24
CA THR A 361 48.39 6.52 -6.94
C THR A 361 48.32 5.06 -7.33
N ILE A 362 47.91 4.79 -8.56
CA ILE A 362 47.96 3.43 -9.10
C ILE A 362 49.42 3.17 -9.48
N PRO A 363 50.10 2.18 -8.86
CA PRO A 363 51.48 1.90 -9.19
C PRO A 363 51.55 1.38 -10.63
N LEU A 364 52.24 2.10 -11.52
CA LEU A 364 52.47 1.69 -12.91
C LEU A 364 53.16 0.30 -13.04
N ARG A 365 53.70 -0.25 -11.94
CA ARG A 365 54.31 -1.58 -11.89
C ARG A 365 53.35 -2.73 -12.19
N TRP A 366 52.05 -2.57 -11.97
CA TRP A 366 51.06 -3.59 -12.35
C TRP A 366 50.86 -3.75 -13.87
N CYS A 367 51.42 -2.85 -14.69
CA CYS A 367 51.38 -2.95 -16.14
C CYS A 367 52.62 -3.63 -16.75
N VAL A 368 53.59 -4.09 -15.95
CA VAL A 368 54.87 -4.63 -16.44
C VAL A 368 55.08 -6.06 -15.90
N PRO A 369 54.95 -7.11 -16.73
CA PRO A 369 55.44 -8.44 -16.34
C PRO A 369 56.97 -8.48 -16.41
N HIS A 370 57.57 -9.26 -15.52
CA HIS A 370 58.97 -9.64 -15.61
C HIS A 370 59.26 -10.26 -16.98
N THR A 371 60.32 -9.78 -17.63
CA THR A 371 60.81 -10.29 -18.90
C THR A 371 61.49 -11.64 -18.70
N GLU A 372 60.84 -12.73 -19.10
CA GLU A 372 61.53 -13.94 -19.56
C GLU A 372 61.24 -14.14 -21.06
N LYS A 373 62.30 -14.46 -21.79
CA LYS A 373 62.38 -14.57 -23.24
C LYS A 373 61.54 -15.74 -23.79
N ARG A 374 60.61 -15.48 -24.72
CA ARG A 374 60.52 -16.17 -26.03
C ARG A 374 59.36 -15.65 -26.90
N ASP A 375 59.52 -15.91 -28.20
CA ASP A 375 58.91 -15.32 -29.39
C ASP A 375 57.37 -15.40 -29.49
N ASP A 376 56.75 -14.33 -29.98
CA ASP A 376 55.62 -14.36 -30.94
C ASP A 376 55.21 -12.93 -31.37
N PHE A 377 55.42 -12.59 -32.65
CA PHE A 377 55.42 -11.20 -33.15
C PHE A 377 54.02 -10.67 -33.56
N PHE A 378 52.93 -11.42 -33.42
CA PHE A 378 51.60 -11.00 -33.91
C PHE A 378 50.53 -10.68 -32.84
N HIS A 379 50.74 -11.05 -31.56
CA HIS A 379 49.83 -10.66 -30.46
C HIS A 379 50.21 -9.35 -29.73
N SER A 380 51.36 -8.77 -30.10
CA SER A 380 51.93 -7.57 -29.47
C SER A 380 51.12 -6.29 -29.71
N LYS A 381 50.59 -6.09 -30.93
CA LYS A 381 50.02 -4.77 -31.34
C LYS A 381 48.69 -4.43 -30.67
N GLN A 382 47.82 -5.43 -30.48
CA GLN A 382 46.49 -5.25 -29.85
C GLN A 382 46.60 -5.14 -28.33
N GLN A 383 47.53 -5.87 -27.70
CA GLN A 383 47.89 -5.66 -26.30
C GLN A 383 48.53 -4.28 -26.06
N PHE A 384 49.36 -3.77 -26.97
CA PHE A 384 49.95 -2.44 -26.86
C PHE A 384 48.90 -1.32 -26.90
N PHE A 385 47.88 -1.43 -27.75
CA PHE A 385 46.82 -0.42 -27.86
C PHE A 385 45.92 -0.36 -26.62
N LEU A 386 45.55 -1.53 -26.07
CA LEU A 386 44.81 -1.60 -24.80
C LEU A 386 45.66 -1.08 -23.63
N LYS A 387 46.95 -1.41 -23.59
CA LYS A 387 47.92 -0.94 -22.59
C LYS A 387 48.14 0.57 -22.62
N TYR A 388 48.21 1.18 -23.80
CA TYR A 388 48.38 2.63 -23.94
C TYR A 388 47.13 3.38 -23.47
N LYS A 389 45.93 2.91 -23.81
CA LYS A 389 44.66 3.46 -23.28
C LYS A 389 44.57 3.31 -21.75
N LEU A 390 44.94 2.16 -21.18
CA LEU A 390 44.98 1.98 -19.72
C LEU A 390 46.02 2.88 -19.05
N SER A 391 47.22 2.99 -19.60
CA SER A 391 48.29 3.87 -19.09
C SER A 391 47.87 5.35 -19.11
N SER A 392 47.25 5.79 -20.21
CA SER A 392 46.70 7.15 -20.34
C SER A 392 45.58 7.42 -19.32
N LEU A 393 44.66 6.47 -19.12
CA LEU A 393 43.63 6.53 -18.09
C LEU A 393 44.23 6.60 -16.67
N PHE A 394 45.21 5.76 -16.34
CA PHE A 394 45.88 5.78 -15.04
C PHE A 394 46.68 7.06 -14.80
N SER A 395 47.32 7.62 -15.84
CA SER A 395 48.00 8.91 -15.74
C SER A 395 47.01 10.05 -15.48
N SER A 396 45.83 10.02 -16.10
CA SER A 396 44.76 10.99 -15.92
C SER A 396 44.13 10.89 -14.52
N LEU A 397 43.96 9.67 -14.01
CA LEU A 397 43.51 9.40 -12.64
C LEU A 397 44.54 9.85 -11.58
N ASN A 398 45.84 9.61 -11.84
CA ASN A 398 46.91 10.08 -10.95
C ASN A 398 47.02 11.62 -10.95
N LYS A 399 46.79 12.30 -12.10
CA LYS A 399 46.67 13.77 -12.16
C LYS A 399 45.51 14.28 -11.33
N LEU A 400 44.34 13.64 -11.42
CA LEU A 400 43.16 13.98 -10.61
C LEU A 400 43.42 13.80 -9.10
N GLY A 401 44.12 12.72 -8.73
CA GLY A 401 44.55 12.46 -7.34
C GLY A 401 45.46 13.55 -6.76
N SER A 402 46.40 14.07 -7.57
CA SER A 402 47.29 15.15 -7.17
C SER A 402 46.58 16.50 -6.96
N LEU A 403 45.48 16.74 -7.69
CA LEU A 403 44.67 17.96 -7.55
C LEU A 403 43.81 17.97 -6.29
N LEU A 404 43.33 16.80 -5.84
CA LEU A 404 42.41 16.67 -4.71
C LEU A 404 43.13 16.49 -3.36
N GLY A 405 44.36 15.97 -3.36
CA GLY A 405 45.07 15.55 -2.15
C GLY A 405 45.23 16.64 -1.08
N GLY A 406 44.64 16.41 0.11
CA GLY A 406 44.98 17.15 1.34
C GLY A 406 44.52 18.61 1.42
N ARG A 407 43.57 19.03 0.57
CA ARG A 407 43.02 20.40 0.59
C ARG A 407 42.21 20.73 1.85
N ILE A 408 41.69 19.72 2.54
CA ILE A 408 40.86 19.92 3.73
C ILE A 408 41.60 19.46 4.98
N ASN A 409 41.92 20.43 5.83
CA ASN A 409 42.49 20.14 7.14
C ASN A 409 41.38 19.92 8.19
N TYR A 410 41.03 18.67 8.42
CA TYR A 410 40.03 18.24 9.42
C TYR A 410 40.38 18.62 10.87
N ARG A 411 41.60 19.10 11.13
CA ARG A 411 41.99 19.59 12.46
C ARG A 411 41.52 21.02 12.72
N THR A 412 41.19 21.76 11.68
CA THR A 412 40.63 23.12 11.79
C THR A 412 39.13 23.07 12.05
N TRP A 413 38.57 24.09 12.72
CA TRP A 413 37.12 24.17 12.97
C TRP A 413 36.31 24.17 11.66
N LYS A 414 36.74 24.96 10.66
CA LYS A 414 36.13 24.99 9.31
C LYS A 414 36.16 23.63 8.63
N GLY A 415 37.29 22.92 8.72
CA GLY A 415 37.42 21.56 8.18
C GLY A 415 36.54 20.55 8.91
N ARG A 416 36.39 20.65 10.24
CA ARG A 416 35.47 19.79 11.01
C ARG A 416 34.01 20.01 10.60
N VAL A 417 33.58 21.27 10.48
CA VAL A 417 32.21 21.61 10.05
C VAL A 417 31.95 21.06 8.65
N TYR A 418 32.87 21.23 7.72
CA TYR A 418 32.74 20.67 6.37
C TYR A 418 32.63 19.13 6.38
N VAL A 419 33.50 18.45 7.13
CA VAL A 419 33.46 16.99 7.25
C VAL A 419 32.13 16.52 7.85
N VAL A 420 31.62 17.19 8.89
CA VAL A 420 30.33 16.87 9.51
C VAL A 420 29.18 17.05 8.51
N LEU A 421 29.15 18.16 7.76
CA LEU A 421 28.13 18.38 6.73
C LEU A 421 28.15 17.29 5.65
N VAL A 422 29.33 16.91 5.16
CA VAL A 422 29.45 15.81 4.19
C VAL A 422 29.00 14.48 4.79
N ILE A 423 29.35 14.17 6.05
CA ILE A 423 28.86 12.96 6.73
C ILE A 423 27.34 12.96 6.85
N LEU A 424 26.71 14.08 7.20
CA LEU A 424 25.25 14.19 7.25
C LEU A 424 24.61 13.94 5.89
N VAL A 425 25.20 14.47 4.80
CA VAL A 425 24.76 14.19 3.43
C VAL A 425 24.94 12.71 3.09
N LEU A 426 26.07 12.09 3.44
CA LEU A 426 26.31 10.66 3.21
C LEU A 426 25.30 9.78 3.97
N ILE A 427 25.00 10.12 5.22
CA ILE A 427 23.96 9.46 6.02
C ILE A 427 22.61 9.60 5.32
N PHE A 428 22.23 10.82 4.92
CA PHE A 428 20.97 11.07 4.24
C PHE A 428 20.83 10.30 2.91
N LEU A 429 21.86 10.31 2.06
CA LEU A 429 21.88 9.55 0.79
C LEU A 429 21.85 8.03 1.03
N THR A 430 22.54 7.55 2.07
CA THR A 430 22.49 6.14 2.46
C THR A 430 21.09 5.74 2.92
N CYS A 431 20.43 6.59 3.72
CA CYS A 431 19.04 6.40 4.15
C CYS A 431 18.06 6.44 2.96
N LEU A 432 18.27 7.33 1.98
CA LEU A 432 17.46 7.35 0.76
C LEU A 432 17.68 6.08 -0.07
N GLY A 433 18.93 5.64 -0.24
CA GLY A 433 19.27 4.42 -0.96
C GLY A 433 18.68 3.16 -0.31
N THR A 434 18.80 3.02 1.01
CA THR A 434 18.16 1.93 1.77
C THR A 434 16.65 1.99 1.69
N HIS A 435 16.03 3.17 1.79
CA HIS A 435 14.59 3.33 1.63
C HIS A 435 14.12 2.92 0.23
N CYS A 436 14.85 3.32 -0.82
CA CYS A 436 14.51 2.91 -2.18
C CYS A 436 14.60 1.38 -2.37
N ILE A 437 15.61 0.71 -1.82
CA ILE A 437 15.81 -0.75 -2.00
C ILE A 437 14.94 -1.60 -1.07
N TYR A 438 14.90 -1.26 0.22
CA TYR A 438 14.26 -2.08 1.26
C TYR A 438 12.95 -1.50 1.79
N GLY A 439 12.68 -0.23 1.52
CA GLY A 439 11.44 0.41 1.94
C GLY A 439 10.22 -0.13 1.18
N GLY A 440 9.07 0.39 1.55
CA GLY A 440 7.84 0.23 0.80
C GLY A 440 7.79 1.08 -0.48
N ASN A 441 6.84 0.81 -1.37
CA ASN A 441 6.52 1.71 -2.49
C ASN A 441 5.45 2.76 -2.09
N GLY A 442 5.01 2.74 -0.83
CA GLY A 442 3.94 3.60 -0.33
C GLY A 442 2.58 3.22 -0.91
N ALA A 443 2.45 1.96 -1.33
CA ALA A 443 1.24 1.35 -1.88
C ALA A 443 1.05 -0.06 -1.29
N GLU A 444 1.50 -0.26 -0.05
CA GLU A 444 1.43 -1.56 0.63
C GLU A 444 -0.03 -2.02 0.74
N GLU A 445 -0.26 -3.30 0.50
CA GLU A 445 -1.60 -3.87 0.62
C GLU A 445 -2.06 -3.84 2.08
N PRO A 446 -3.31 -3.40 2.35
CA PRO A 446 -3.91 -3.66 3.64
C PRO A 446 -4.00 -5.17 3.88
N TYR A 447 -4.00 -5.61 5.12
CA TYR A 447 -3.97 -7.04 5.39
C TYR A 447 -5.34 -7.70 5.09
N PRO A 448 -5.45 -8.72 4.23
CA PRO A 448 -6.71 -9.43 4.04
C PRO A 448 -6.94 -10.46 5.17
N ILE A 449 -8.21 -10.84 5.39
CA ILE A 449 -8.58 -12.03 6.16
C ILE A 449 -9.30 -12.99 5.23
N LYS A 450 -8.76 -14.21 5.06
CA LYS A 450 -9.27 -15.21 4.10
C LYS A 450 -9.48 -14.60 2.69
N GLY A 451 -8.50 -13.84 2.21
CA GLY A 451 -8.55 -13.13 0.91
C GLY A 451 -9.42 -11.87 0.87
N ARG A 452 -10.24 -11.60 1.91
CA ARG A 452 -11.20 -10.48 1.91
C ARG A 452 -10.69 -9.22 2.60
N TYR A 453 -11.02 -8.08 2.00
CA TYR A 453 -10.76 -6.74 2.53
C TYR A 453 -12.00 -6.14 3.19
N SER A 454 -11.78 -5.16 4.06
CA SER A 454 -12.84 -4.46 4.79
C SER A 454 -12.40 -3.02 5.07
N GLN A 455 -13.30 -2.20 5.60
CA GLN A 455 -13.03 -0.83 6.00
C GLN A 455 -13.55 -0.54 7.41
N PHE A 456 -13.02 0.52 8.01
CA PHE A 456 -13.41 1.00 9.34
C PHE A 456 -13.62 2.51 9.35
N THR A 457 -14.35 2.99 10.36
CA THR A 457 -14.54 4.42 10.62
C THR A 457 -13.54 4.87 11.66
N LEU A 458 -12.83 5.97 11.39
CA LEU A 458 -11.94 6.58 12.37
C LEU A 458 -12.71 7.63 13.18
N LEU A 459 -12.69 7.49 14.49
CA LEU A 459 -13.28 8.42 15.43
C LEU A 459 -12.17 9.18 16.14
N THR A 460 -12.31 10.50 16.20
CA THR A 460 -11.39 11.34 16.97
C THR A 460 -12.18 12.42 17.68
N MET A 461 -11.94 12.59 18.97
CA MET A 461 -12.58 13.61 19.79
C MET A 461 -11.62 14.77 20.03
N THR A 462 -12.08 15.99 19.77
CA THR A 462 -11.23 17.18 19.76
C THR A 462 -12.03 18.45 20.09
N TYR A 463 -11.36 19.60 20.12
CA TYR A 463 -11.92 20.91 20.40
C TYR A 463 -11.06 22.02 19.77
N ASP A 464 -11.55 23.24 19.79
CA ASP A 464 -10.96 24.41 19.09
C ASP A 464 -9.45 24.60 19.28
N ALA A 465 -8.93 24.46 20.49
CA ALA A 465 -7.51 24.67 20.76
C ALA A 465 -6.58 23.63 20.10
N ARG A 466 -7.12 22.50 19.61
CA ARG A 466 -6.37 21.43 18.94
C ARG A 466 -6.61 21.37 17.43
N LEU A 467 -7.27 22.37 16.85
CA LEU A 467 -7.59 22.42 15.43
C LEU A 467 -6.37 22.25 14.50
N TRP A 468 -5.20 22.78 14.90
CA TRP A 468 -3.96 22.57 14.13
C TRP A 468 -3.53 21.09 14.07
N ASN A 469 -3.58 20.39 15.21
CA ASN A 469 -3.27 18.97 15.27
C ASN A 469 -4.27 18.15 14.46
N LEU A 470 -5.56 18.50 14.57
CA LEU A 470 -6.63 17.88 13.80
C LEU A 470 -6.40 17.95 12.28
N LYS A 471 -5.90 19.08 11.76
CA LYS A 471 -5.61 19.20 10.32
C LYS A 471 -4.58 18.17 9.86
N MET A 472 -3.48 18.02 10.60
CA MET A 472 -2.44 17.04 10.29
C MET A 472 -2.94 15.60 10.48
N PHE A 473 -3.71 15.36 11.54
CA PHE A 473 -4.34 14.08 11.84
C PHE A 473 -5.24 13.62 10.69
N VAL A 474 -6.18 14.47 10.26
CA VAL A 474 -7.13 14.15 9.19
C VAL A 474 -6.40 13.96 7.86
N GLU A 475 -5.43 14.83 7.54
CA GLU A 475 -4.68 14.70 6.29
C GLU A 475 -3.88 13.39 6.21
N HIS A 476 -3.31 12.94 7.34
CA HIS A 476 -2.56 11.70 7.43
C HIS A 476 -3.49 10.47 7.34
N TYR A 477 -4.45 10.35 8.27
CA TYR A 477 -5.24 9.13 8.38
C TYR A 477 -6.26 8.96 7.27
N SER A 478 -6.73 10.05 6.63
CA SER A 478 -7.63 9.94 5.47
C SER A 478 -7.00 9.20 4.30
N LYS A 479 -5.67 9.14 4.24
CA LYS A 479 -4.92 8.45 3.18
C LYS A 479 -4.72 6.96 3.48
N CYS A 480 -4.98 6.47 4.69
CA CYS A 480 -4.80 5.05 5.02
C CYS A 480 -5.84 4.17 4.29
N ALA A 481 -5.41 2.99 3.83
CA ALA A 481 -6.15 2.19 2.85
C ALA A 481 -7.56 1.79 3.31
N SER A 482 -7.69 1.29 4.55
CA SER A 482 -8.95 0.77 5.10
C SER A 482 -9.84 1.82 5.81
N VAL A 483 -9.41 3.08 5.92
CA VAL A 483 -10.24 4.14 6.52
C VAL A 483 -11.38 4.52 5.56
N ARG A 484 -12.64 4.31 5.93
CA ARG A 484 -13.81 4.67 5.10
C ARG A 484 -14.20 6.13 5.23
N GLU A 485 -14.30 6.59 6.46
CA GLU A 485 -14.69 7.94 6.83
C GLU A 485 -14.00 8.33 8.15
N ILE A 486 -13.95 9.63 8.41
CA ILE A 486 -13.47 10.19 9.68
C ILE A 486 -14.63 10.95 10.32
N VAL A 487 -14.98 10.60 11.55
CA VAL A 487 -15.94 11.35 12.36
C VAL A 487 -15.17 12.12 13.43
N VAL A 488 -15.25 13.45 13.33
CA VAL A 488 -14.65 14.37 14.31
C VAL A 488 -15.72 14.71 15.34
N ILE A 489 -15.53 14.26 16.57
CA ILE A 489 -16.41 14.53 17.70
C ILE A 489 -15.94 15.84 18.33
N TRP A 490 -16.73 16.90 18.12
CA TRP A 490 -16.36 18.26 18.45
C TRP A 490 -16.94 18.67 19.80
N ASN A 491 -16.10 18.61 20.84
CA ASN A 491 -16.54 18.73 22.23
C ASN A 491 -16.72 20.17 22.74
N LYS A 492 -15.98 21.13 22.18
CA LYS A 492 -15.96 22.51 22.69
C LYS A 492 -15.44 23.49 21.65
N GLY A 493 -16.01 24.69 21.67
CA GLY A 493 -15.54 25.83 20.88
C GLY A 493 -16.10 25.83 19.47
N ARG A 494 -15.57 26.71 18.62
CA ARG A 494 -16.07 26.89 17.25
C ARG A 494 -15.60 25.74 16.33
N PRO A 495 -16.52 24.93 15.76
CA PRO A 495 -16.14 23.86 14.86
C PRO A 495 -15.45 24.38 13.58
N PRO A 496 -14.60 23.54 12.94
CA PRO A 496 -13.96 23.89 11.69
C PRO A 496 -14.99 24.17 10.60
N VAL A 497 -14.67 25.10 9.72
CA VAL A 497 -15.53 25.41 8.57
C VAL A 497 -15.41 24.30 7.52
N GLN A 498 -16.46 24.10 6.72
CA GLN A 498 -16.45 23.15 5.61
C GLN A 498 -15.24 23.42 4.69
N ASN A 499 -14.50 22.36 4.33
CA ASN A 499 -13.24 22.36 3.56
C ASN A 499 -11.96 22.81 4.29
N GLU A 500 -12.01 23.13 5.58
CA GLU A 500 -10.78 23.44 6.35
C GLU A 500 -9.92 22.19 6.61
N LEU A 501 -10.56 21.01 6.61
CA LEU A 501 -9.94 19.72 6.80
C LEU A 501 -9.66 19.04 5.45
N LYS A 502 -8.39 19.00 5.04
CA LYS A 502 -7.97 18.30 3.83
C LYS A 502 -8.06 16.80 4.04
N SER A 503 -8.90 16.12 3.27
CA SER A 503 -9.15 14.69 3.44
C SER A 503 -9.35 13.96 2.11
N ALA A 504 -8.80 12.75 2.04
CA ALA A 504 -9.06 11.80 0.96
C ALA A 504 -10.35 10.98 1.16
N VAL A 505 -11.00 11.08 2.32
CA VAL A 505 -12.28 10.40 2.64
C VAL A 505 -13.30 11.40 3.17
N PRO A 506 -14.60 11.07 3.20
CA PRO A 506 -15.59 11.90 3.88
C PRO A 506 -15.19 12.20 5.32
N VAL A 507 -15.31 13.47 5.72
CA VAL A 507 -15.11 13.91 7.11
C VAL A 507 -16.41 14.49 7.59
N ARG A 508 -16.91 13.98 8.71
CA ARG A 508 -18.14 14.45 9.35
C ARG A 508 -17.81 15.02 10.72
N VAL A 509 -18.18 16.27 10.96
CA VAL A 509 -18.05 16.90 12.27
C VAL A 509 -19.36 16.69 13.02
N ARG A 510 -19.31 15.98 14.16
CA ARG A 510 -20.44 15.81 15.09
C ARG A 510 -20.22 16.75 16.27
N VAL A 511 -20.98 17.83 16.30
CA VAL A 511 -20.91 18.82 17.39
C VAL A 511 -21.69 18.30 18.58
N GLU A 512 -21.10 18.35 19.76
CA GLU A 512 -21.68 17.89 21.00
C GLU A 512 -22.02 19.09 21.90
N ASP A 513 -23.17 19.02 22.60
CA ASP A 513 -23.68 20.12 23.42
C ASP A 513 -22.88 20.34 24.71
N LYS A 514 -22.27 19.26 25.21
CA LYS A 514 -21.52 19.24 26.47
C LYS A 514 -20.10 18.76 26.22
N ASN A 515 -19.12 19.46 26.81
CA ASN A 515 -17.76 18.95 26.88
C ASN A 515 -17.67 17.80 27.90
N THR A 516 -17.72 16.56 27.42
CA THR A 516 -17.54 15.35 28.23
C THR A 516 -16.73 14.30 27.47
N LEU A 517 -15.98 13.48 28.19
CA LEU A 517 -15.27 12.34 27.61
C LEU A 517 -16.22 11.23 27.16
N ASN A 518 -17.46 11.18 27.68
CA ASN A 518 -18.46 10.18 27.29
C ASN A 518 -18.85 10.28 25.80
N ASN A 519 -18.73 11.46 25.19
CA ASN A 519 -19.18 11.72 23.81
C ASN A 519 -18.51 10.84 22.76
N ARG A 520 -17.28 10.36 23.03
CA ARG A 520 -16.54 9.50 22.10
C ARG A 520 -17.22 8.16 21.82
N PHE A 521 -18.19 7.77 22.66
CA PHE A 521 -18.94 6.53 22.54
C PHE A 521 -20.43 6.73 22.23
N ASN A 522 -20.89 7.95 21.89
CA ASN A 522 -22.28 8.21 21.51
C ASN A 522 -22.70 7.36 20.30
N MET A 523 -23.88 6.73 20.40
CA MET A 523 -24.50 5.98 19.30
C MET A 523 -24.64 6.85 18.05
N ASP A 524 -24.27 6.30 16.89
CA ASP A 524 -24.29 7.03 15.63
C ASP A 524 -24.73 6.15 14.47
N GLU A 525 -26.01 6.26 14.11
CA GLU A 525 -26.62 5.47 13.02
C GLU A 525 -26.02 5.78 11.63
N LYS A 526 -25.27 6.89 11.49
CA LYS A 526 -24.60 7.24 10.25
C LYS A 526 -23.31 6.45 10.06
N ILE A 527 -22.73 5.88 11.13
CA ILE A 527 -21.57 4.99 11.02
C ILE A 527 -22.03 3.68 10.38
N LYS A 528 -21.48 3.38 9.19
CA LYS A 528 -21.84 2.17 8.40
C LYS A 528 -20.80 1.05 8.49
N THR A 529 -19.73 1.24 9.25
CA THR A 529 -18.72 0.21 9.49
C THR A 529 -18.91 -0.41 10.87
N ARG A 530 -18.60 -1.70 11.00
CA ARG A 530 -18.71 -2.40 12.28
C ARG A 530 -17.53 -2.06 13.15
N ALA A 531 -16.34 -2.02 12.54
CA ALA A 531 -15.14 -1.52 13.18
C ALA A 531 -15.17 0.00 13.29
N VAL A 532 -14.87 0.49 14.48
CA VAL A 532 -14.43 1.87 14.71
C VAL A 532 -13.04 1.84 15.33
N MET A 533 -12.17 2.72 14.83
CA MET A 533 -10.90 3.03 15.48
C MET A 533 -11.09 4.32 16.26
N GLU A 534 -11.07 4.25 17.58
CA GLU A 534 -11.01 5.44 18.43
C GLU A 534 -9.55 5.84 18.59
N LEU A 535 -9.23 7.09 18.26
CA LEU A 535 -7.87 7.59 18.24
C LEU A 535 -7.82 9.05 18.68
N ASP A 536 -7.09 9.27 19.77
CA ASP A 536 -6.86 10.61 20.32
C ASP A 536 -6.16 11.49 19.27
N ASP A 537 -6.59 12.76 19.19
CA ASP A 537 -6.16 13.73 18.18
C ASP A 537 -4.70 14.18 18.31
N ASP A 538 -4.01 13.71 19.35
CA ASP A 538 -2.60 13.92 19.61
C ASP A 538 -1.74 12.66 19.36
N ILE A 539 -2.30 11.57 18.84
CA ILE A 539 -1.55 10.36 18.50
C ILE A 539 -1.38 10.23 16.98
N MET A 540 -0.12 10.23 16.53
CA MET A 540 0.26 9.99 15.14
C MET A 540 1.02 8.66 15.00
N MET A 541 0.47 7.73 14.23
CA MET A 541 1.07 6.41 13.95
C MET A 541 0.98 6.09 12.45
N PRO A 542 1.92 5.29 11.90
CA PRO A 542 1.90 4.89 10.49
C PRO A 542 0.60 4.18 10.09
N CYS A 543 0.19 4.31 8.82
CA CYS A 543 -0.99 3.57 8.32
C CYS A 543 -0.82 2.05 8.47
N ASP A 544 0.39 1.51 8.30
CA ASP A 544 0.67 0.09 8.52
C ASP A 544 0.30 -0.37 9.94
N ASP A 545 0.59 0.44 10.97
CA ASP A 545 0.23 0.14 12.35
C ASP A 545 -1.29 0.06 12.52
N LEU A 546 -2.05 0.96 11.88
CA LEU A 546 -3.53 0.91 11.85
C LEU A 546 -4.02 -0.35 11.16
N GLU A 547 -3.46 -0.70 10.00
CA GLU A 547 -3.86 -1.89 9.26
C GLU A 547 -3.55 -3.18 10.05
N ARG A 548 -2.44 -3.22 10.79
CA ARG A 548 -2.11 -4.34 11.70
C ARG A 548 -3.16 -4.47 12.80
N GLY A 549 -3.46 -3.39 13.52
CA GLY A 549 -4.50 -3.40 14.55
C GLY A 549 -5.87 -3.79 13.99
N PHE A 550 -6.21 -3.28 12.80
CA PHE A 550 -7.48 -3.61 12.14
C PHE A 550 -7.56 -5.08 11.73
N LYS A 551 -6.47 -5.68 11.24
CA LYS A 551 -6.41 -7.13 10.99
C LYS A 551 -6.68 -7.92 12.28
N VAL A 552 -5.98 -7.58 13.37
CA VAL A 552 -6.12 -8.27 14.65
C VAL A 552 -7.53 -8.13 15.22
N TRP A 553 -8.12 -6.93 15.13
CA TRP A 553 -9.51 -6.72 15.51
C TRP A 553 -10.45 -7.57 14.66
N ARG A 554 -10.21 -7.70 13.36
CA ARG A 554 -11.04 -8.55 12.52
C ARG A 554 -10.91 -10.05 12.82
N GLU A 555 -9.82 -10.50 13.45
CA GLU A 555 -9.70 -11.88 13.97
C GLU A 555 -10.49 -12.07 15.28
N HIS A 556 -10.69 -10.98 16.03
CA HIS A 556 -11.32 -10.97 17.35
C HIS A 556 -12.28 -9.78 17.53
N PRO A 557 -13.38 -9.68 16.75
CA PRO A 557 -14.25 -8.51 16.75
C PRO A 557 -15.01 -8.30 18.07
N ASP A 558 -15.03 -9.32 18.93
CA ASP A 558 -15.57 -9.33 20.29
C ASP A 558 -14.67 -8.63 21.33
N ARG A 559 -13.47 -8.18 20.95
CA ARG A 559 -12.46 -7.61 21.85
C ARG A 559 -12.16 -6.15 21.55
N ILE A 560 -11.61 -5.46 22.56
CA ILE A 560 -10.93 -4.17 22.38
C ILE A 560 -9.49 -4.47 21.94
N VAL A 561 -9.13 -4.05 20.72
CA VAL A 561 -7.78 -4.27 20.17
C VAL A 561 -7.06 -2.94 20.06
N GLY A 562 -5.93 -2.75 20.75
CA GLY A 562 -5.28 -1.45 20.76
C GLY A 562 -3.81 -1.46 21.14
N TYR A 563 -3.24 -0.27 21.22
CA TYR A 563 -1.79 -0.06 21.23
C TYR A 563 -1.23 0.34 22.60
N TYR A 564 -2.09 0.59 23.58
CA TYR A 564 -1.69 1.05 24.91
C TYR A 564 -2.16 0.10 26.01
N PRO A 565 -1.37 -0.94 26.33
CA PRO A 565 -1.73 -1.93 27.34
C PRO A 565 -1.50 -1.36 28.74
N ARG A 566 -2.38 -1.71 29.66
CA ARG A 566 -2.30 -1.36 31.08
C ARG A 566 -2.60 -2.58 31.94
N LEU A 567 -2.12 -2.51 33.17
CA LEU A 567 -2.35 -3.54 34.17
C LEU A 567 -3.06 -2.91 35.36
N ALA A 568 -4.19 -3.49 35.74
CA ALA A 568 -4.87 -3.23 36.99
C ALA A 568 -4.74 -4.48 37.87
N GLU A 569 -4.05 -4.33 39.00
CA GLU A 569 -3.84 -5.41 39.95
C GLU A 569 -3.68 -4.87 41.38
N GLY A 570 -3.73 -5.76 42.37
CA GLY A 570 -3.72 -5.41 43.79
C GLY A 570 -5.12 -5.42 44.43
N THR A 571 -5.16 -5.18 45.73
CA THR A 571 -6.41 -5.10 46.51
C THR A 571 -6.29 -3.94 47.50
N PRO A 572 -6.92 -2.78 47.24
CA PRO A 572 -7.75 -2.44 46.06
C PRO A 572 -6.95 -2.39 44.74
N LEU A 573 -7.63 -2.49 43.60
CA LEU A 573 -6.98 -2.44 42.28
C LEU A 573 -6.27 -1.10 42.05
N GLU A 574 -5.00 -1.16 41.66
CA GLU A 574 -4.20 0.02 41.29
C GLU A 574 -3.92 0.09 39.79
N TYR A 575 -3.98 1.30 39.23
CA TYR A 575 -3.69 1.54 37.82
C TYR A 575 -2.18 1.57 37.58
N ARG A 576 -1.68 0.69 36.71
CA ARG A 576 -0.26 0.59 36.35
C ARG A 576 -0.01 0.83 34.88
N ASN A 577 1.11 1.50 34.60
CA ASN A 577 1.54 1.84 33.25
C ASN A 577 2.10 0.62 32.50
N GLU A 578 2.38 0.80 31.20
CA GLU A 578 2.92 -0.26 30.35
C GLU A 578 4.28 -0.79 30.85
N ARG A 579 5.17 0.07 31.35
CA ARG A 579 6.49 -0.37 31.85
C ARG A 579 6.32 -1.41 32.95
N TYR A 580 5.41 -1.15 33.88
CA TYR A 580 5.09 -2.08 34.95
C TYR A 580 4.38 -3.33 34.42
N ALA A 581 3.40 -3.18 33.52
CA ALA A 581 2.72 -4.31 32.89
C ALA A 581 3.71 -5.29 32.23
N ARG A 582 4.71 -4.76 31.51
CA ARG A 582 5.79 -5.54 30.90
C ARG A 582 6.66 -6.25 31.93
N GLN A 583 7.00 -5.58 33.03
CA GLN A 583 7.75 -6.19 34.14
C GLN A 583 6.98 -7.35 34.77
N GLN A 584 5.67 -7.21 34.93
CA GLN A 584 4.79 -8.27 35.43
C GLN A 584 4.42 -9.31 34.36
N GLY A 585 4.89 -9.15 33.13
CA GLY A 585 4.65 -10.11 32.05
C GLY A 585 3.21 -10.18 31.56
N GLY A 586 2.37 -9.15 31.77
CA GLY A 586 1.02 -9.14 31.21
C GLY A 586 0.19 -7.88 31.45
N TYR A 587 -0.99 -7.87 30.84
CA TYR A 587 -1.94 -6.75 30.84
C TYR A 587 -3.39 -7.26 30.89
N ASN A 588 -4.31 -6.45 31.41
CA ASN A 588 -5.74 -6.78 31.45
C ASN A 588 -6.64 -5.61 31.02
N MET A 589 -6.05 -4.51 30.57
CA MET A 589 -6.77 -3.38 29.98
C MET A 589 -6.02 -2.84 28.77
N VAL A 590 -6.76 -2.25 27.84
CA VAL A 590 -6.24 -1.49 26.70
C VAL A 590 -6.94 -0.13 26.67
N LEU A 591 -6.17 0.96 26.56
CA LEU A 591 -6.74 2.30 26.50
C LEU A 591 -7.41 2.54 25.13
N THR A 592 -8.59 3.16 25.13
CA THR A 592 -9.38 3.35 23.91
C THR A 592 -8.83 4.43 23.00
N GLY A 593 -8.04 5.38 23.53
CA GLY A 593 -7.42 6.48 22.78
C GLY A 593 -6.47 6.06 21.66
N ALA A 594 -6.22 4.76 21.51
CA ALA A 594 -5.82 4.16 20.25
C ALA A 594 -6.28 2.69 20.24
N ALA A 595 -7.54 2.44 19.89
CA ALA A 595 -8.09 1.09 19.84
C ALA A 595 -9.23 0.90 18.82
N PHE A 596 -9.24 -0.28 18.21
CA PHE A 596 -10.34 -0.82 17.45
C PHE A 596 -11.36 -1.51 18.35
N MET A 597 -12.63 -1.28 18.05
CA MET A 597 -13.76 -1.94 18.70
C MET A 597 -14.93 -2.09 17.73
N ASP A 598 -15.85 -2.99 18.05
CA ASP A 598 -17.14 -3.08 17.37
C ASP A 598 -18.04 -1.93 17.84
N HIS A 599 -18.45 -1.06 16.93
CA HIS A 599 -19.31 0.09 17.19
C HIS A 599 -20.63 -0.32 17.85
N GLY A 600 -21.32 -1.33 17.30
CA GLY A 600 -22.61 -1.78 17.83
C GLY A 600 -22.44 -2.35 19.22
N LEU A 601 -21.46 -3.23 19.42
CA LEU A 601 -21.23 -3.87 20.71
C LEU A 601 -20.72 -2.90 21.78
N ALA A 602 -19.70 -2.10 21.46
CA ALA A 602 -19.04 -1.25 22.44
C ALA A 602 -19.94 -0.09 22.87
N PHE A 603 -20.63 0.54 21.92
CA PHE A 603 -21.39 1.76 22.21
C PHE A 603 -22.72 1.42 22.89
N GLU A 604 -23.37 0.32 22.51
CA GLU A 604 -24.55 -0.19 23.23
C GLU A 604 -24.20 -0.55 24.68
N ARG A 605 -23.06 -1.21 24.91
CA ARG A 605 -22.59 -1.51 26.27
C ARG A 605 -22.33 -0.22 27.05
N TYR A 606 -21.65 0.74 26.44
CA TYR A 606 -21.31 2.01 27.08
C TYR A 606 -22.54 2.84 27.44
N TRP A 607 -23.57 2.85 26.60
CA TRP A 607 -24.82 3.59 26.81
C TRP A 607 -25.92 2.78 27.49
N SER A 608 -25.67 1.52 27.81
CA SER A 608 -26.59 0.69 28.60
C SER A 608 -26.94 1.32 29.94
N LYS A 609 -28.10 0.93 30.49
CA LYS A 609 -28.54 1.33 31.84
C LYS A 609 -27.53 0.96 32.92
N LYS A 610 -26.87 -0.20 32.76
CA LYS A 610 -25.84 -0.68 33.71
C LYS A 610 -24.66 0.30 33.81
N ALA A 611 -24.26 0.91 32.70
CA ALA A 611 -23.12 1.82 32.66
C ALA A 611 -23.42 3.25 33.16
N GLU A 612 -24.67 3.59 33.48
CA GLU A 612 -25.08 4.96 33.84
C GLU A 612 -24.30 5.53 35.04
N VAL A 613 -24.12 4.71 36.08
CA VAL A 613 -23.35 5.09 37.27
C VAL A 613 -21.89 5.37 36.90
N GLY A 614 -21.33 4.55 36.00
CA GLY A 614 -19.99 4.74 35.46
C GLY A 614 -19.85 6.04 34.68
N ARG A 615 -20.80 6.34 33.77
CA ARG A 615 -20.78 7.57 32.96
C ARG A 615 -20.85 8.85 33.81
N LYS A 616 -21.65 8.84 34.88
CA LYS A 616 -21.70 9.95 35.86
C LYS A 616 -20.36 10.16 36.57
N MET A 617 -19.66 9.08 36.89
CA MET A 617 -18.32 9.14 37.47
C MET A 617 -17.28 9.66 36.48
N VAL A 618 -17.35 9.22 35.22
CA VAL A 618 -16.50 9.74 34.13
C VAL A 618 -16.67 11.25 33.99
N ASP A 619 -17.91 11.75 34.03
CA ASP A 619 -18.20 13.18 34.02
C ASP A 619 -17.61 13.90 35.24
N SER A 620 -17.77 13.33 36.45
CA SER A 620 -17.30 13.94 37.69
C SER A 620 -15.78 14.02 37.78
N PHE A 621 -15.06 13.03 37.26
CA PHE A 621 -13.59 13.00 37.28
C PHE A 621 -12.96 13.57 36.01
N PHE A 622 -13.74 13.76 34.95
CA PHE A 622 -13.25 14.06 33.61
C PHE A 622 -12.11 13.09 33.21
N ASN A 623 -12.35 11.78 33.44
CA ASN A 623 -11.38 10.70 33.23
C ASN A 623 -12.10 9.33 33.19
N CYS A 624 -11.35 8.25 32.94
CA CYS A 624 -11.76 6.86 33.15
C CYS A 624 -12.86 6.32 32.23
N GLU A 625 -13.15 7.00 31.12
CA GLU A 625 -14.06 6.53 30.09
C GLU A 625 -13.57 5.22 29.46
N ASP A 626 -12.25 5.13 29.23
CA ASP A 626 -11.55 3.96 28.72
C ASP A 626 -11.57 2.80 29.73
N VAL A 627 -11.29 3.11 31.01
CA VAL A 627 -11.35 2.14 32.11
C VAL A 627 -12.76 1.57 32.25
N LEU A 628 -13.79 2.43 32.22
CA LEU A 628 -15.18 1.99 32.28
C LEU A 628 -15.50 1.00 31.16
N LEU A 629 -15.12 1.30 29.91
CA LEU A 629 -15.38 0.40 28.79
C LEU A 629 -14.70 -0.96 28.97
N ASN A 630 -13.47 -1.01 29.49
CA ASN A 630 -12.79 -2.28 29.78
C ASN A 630 -13.56 -3.14 30.80
N PHE A 631 -14.15 -2.55 31.86
CA PHE A 631 -15.01 -3.29 32.80
C PHE A 631 -16.30 -3.79 32.15
N LEU A 632 -16.92 -2.99 31.28
CA LEU A 632 -18.14 -3.37 30.57
C LEU A 632 -17.89 -4.54 29.60
N PHE A 633 -16.67 -4.64 29.06
CA PHE A 633 -16.25 -5.80 28.29
C PHE A 633 -15.98 -7.03 29.16
N ALA A 634 -15.24 -6.86 30.26
CA ALA A 634 -14.86 -7.95 31.16
C ALA A 634 -16.05 -8.70 31.76
N ASN A 635 -17.14 -8.00 32.07
CA ASN A 635 -18.32 -8.59 32.69
C ASN A 635 -19.07 -9.58 31.75
N ALA A 636 -18.85 -9.49 30.44
CA ALA A 636 -19.65 -10.22 29.44
C ALA A 636 -19.04 -11.54 28.94
N SER A 637 -17.79 -11.87 29.29
CA SER A 637 -17.10 -13.06 28.76
C SER A 637 -16.09 -13.65 29.75
N SER A 638 -15.97 -14.97 29.77
CA SER A 638 -14.93 -15.71 30.52
C SER A 638 -13.57 -15.75 29.79
N MET A 639 -13.50 -15.24 28.56
CA MET A 639 -12.27 -15.16 27.76
C MET A 639 -11.63 -13.76 27.85
N SER A 640 -10.35 -13.64 27.47
CA SER A 640 -9.66 -12.35 27.38
C SER A 640 -10.43 -11.39 26.46
N THR A 641 -10.76 -10.20 26.98
CA THR A 641 -11.60 -9.20 26.29
C THR A 641 -10.79 -8.09 25.61
N VAL A 642 -9.46 -8.16 25.74
CA VAL A 642 -8.52 -7.17 25.22
C VAL A 642 -7.39 -7.85 24.45
N GLU A 643 -6.87 -7.15 23.45
CA GLU A 643 -5.77 -7.59 22.62
C GLU A 643 -4.80 -6.43 22.39
N TYR A 644 -3.52 -6.67 22.64
CA TYR A 644 -2.46 -5.69 22.43
C TYR A 644 -1.77 -5.91 21.09
N VAL A 645 -1.56 -4.81 20.36
CA VAL A 645 -0.72 -4.75 19.16
C VAL A 645 0.37 -3.71 19.38
N LYS A 646 1.63 -4.10 19.17
CA LYS A 646 2.77 -3.19 19.32
C LYS A 646 2.92 -2.29 18.10
N PRO A 647 2.82 -0.96 18.26
CA PRO A 647 3.13 -0.03 17.19
C PRO A 647 4.63 -0.07 16.87
N ALA A 648 4.98 0.05 15.59
CA ALA A 648 6.39 0.18 15.21
C ALA A 648 6.96 1.50 15.74
N TRP A 649 6.15 2.54 15.69
CA TRP A 649 6.42 3.87 16.21
C TRP A 649 5.11 4.65 16.38
N ALA A 650 4.98 5.42 17.46
CA ALA A 650 3.87 6.34 17.68
C ALA A 650 4.41 7.67 18.24
N ILE A 651 3.97 8.79 17.65
CA ILE A 651 4.30 10.14 18.12
C ILE A 651 3.14 10.64 18.96
N ASP A 652 3.46 10.96 20.21
CA ASP A 652 2.57 11.66 21.12
C ASP A 652 2.78 13.16 20.97
N MET A 653 1.89 13.80 20.21
CA MET A 653 1.87 15.23 19.94
C MET A 653 1.53 16.07 21.17
N SER A 654 0.95 15.46 22.21
CA SER A 654 0.55 16.15 23.44
C SER A 654 1.77 16.78 24.14
N LYS A 655 2.95 16.16 23.97
CA LYS A 655 4.26 16.63 24.47
C LYS A 655 4.72 17.94 23.86
N PHE A 656 4.20 18.31 22.69
CA PHE A 656 4.47 19.58 22.03
C PHE A 656 3.37 20.62 22.30
N SER A 657 2.43 20.32 23.20
CA SER A 657 1.23 21.14 23.42
C SER A 657 1.01 21.58 24.88
N GLY A 658 0.28 22.69 24.99
CA GLY A 658 -0.14 23.35 26.21
C GLY A 658 -1.22 22.63 27.04
N VAL A 659 -1.83 21.56 26.55
CA VAL A 659 -3.24 21.27 26.91
C VAL A 659 -3.54 19.78 27.14
N ALA A 660 -2.55 19.00 27.56
CA ALA A 660 -2.73 17.56 27.83
C ALA A 660 -3.31 17.30 29.23
N ILE A 661 -4.30 16.40 29.33
CA ILE A 661 -4.98 16.04 30.59
C ILE A 661 -4.03 15.27 31.54
N SER A 662 -3.07 14.53 30.99
CA SER A 662 -2.12 13.67 31.71
C SER A 662 -0.82 14.37 32.15
N ARG A 663 -0.74 15.71 32.08
CA ARG A 663 0.47 16.49 32.44
C ARG A 663 1.04 16.14 33.81
N ASN A 664 0.17 15.98 34.81
CA ASN A 664 0.55 15.43 36.11
C ASN A 664 0.19 13.95 36.15
N THR A 665 1.12 13.12 35.68
CA THR A 665 0.92 11.67 35.54
C THR A 665 0.53 11.01 36.87
N GLN A 666 1.09 11.46 38.00
CA GLN A 666 0.82 10.85 39.30
C GLN A 666 -0.59 11.18 39.80
N ALA A 667 -1.02 12.44 39.69
CA ALA A 667 -2.39 12.83 40.01
C ALA A 667 -3.39 12.13 39.08
N HIS A 668 -3.07 12.05 37.78
CA HIS A 668 -3.86 11.33 36.79
C HIS A 668 -4.02 9.84 37.12
N TYR A 669 -2.93 9.16 37.52
CA TYR A 669 -2.99 7.75 37.91
C TYR A 669 -3.75 7.54 39.22
N HIS A 670 -3.65 8.47 40.16
CA HIS A 670 -4.40 8.40 41.40
C HIS A 670 -5.92 8.48 41.14
N VAL A 671 -6.37 9.35 40.24
CA VAL A 671 -7.78 9.39 39.80
C VAL A 671 -8.18 8.07 39.14
N ARG A 672 -7.34 7.52 38.25
CA ARG A 672 -7.64 6.23 37.60
C ARG A 672 -7.71 5.06 38.59
N SER A 673 -6.85 5.01 39.61
CA SER A 673 -6.95 3.99 40.67
C SER A 673 -8.25 4.14 41.48
N LYS A 674 -8.74 5.36 41.72
CA LYS A 674 -10.07 5.57 42.34
C LYS A 674 -11.20 5.03 41.46
N CYS A 675 -11.13 5.26 40.15
CA CYS A 675 -12.08 4.69 39.21
C CYS A 675 -12.04 3.16 39.22
N LEU A 676 -10.85 2.55 39.23
CA LEU A 676 -10.70 1.08 39.30
C LEU A 676 -11.37 0.50 40.54
N ALA A 677 -11.08 1.07 41.72
CA ALA A 677 -11.69 0.64 42.97
C ALA A 677 -13.22 0.70 42.88
N LYS A 678 -13.77 1.83 42.42
CA LYS A 678 -15.23 1.97 42.36
C LYS A 678 -15.89 1.10 41.29
N PHE A 679 -15.29 1.00 40.12
CA PHE A 679 -15.80 0.14 39.05
C PHE A 679 -15.71 -1.33 39.43
N SER A 680 -14.72 -1.74 40.23
CA SER A 680 -14.65 -3.11 40.73
C SER A 680 -15.81 -3.46 41.69
N GLU A 681 -16.24 -2.50 42.51
CA GLU A 681 -17.42 -2.67 43.38
C GLU A 681 -18.72 -2.79 42.57
N VAL A 682 -18.86 -2.01 41.50
CA VAL A 682 -20.11 -1.92 40.72
C VAL A 682 -20.22 -3.01 39.65
N TYR A 683 -19.11 -3.37 39.00
CA TYR A 683 -19.09 -4.22 37.82
C TYR A 683 -18.35 -5.56 38.02
N GLY A 684 -17.75 -5.79 39.19
CA GLY A 684 -16.97 -6.99 39.49
C GLY A 684 -15.51 -6.87 39.00
N ASN A 685 -14.85 -8.01 38.78
CA ASN A 685 -13.44 -8.02 38.43
C ASN A 685 -13.20 -7.83 36.91
N LEU A 686 -12.03 -7.29 36.56
CA LEU A 686 -11.51 -7.36 35.20
C LEU A 686 -11.16 -8.80 34.82
N THR A 687 -11.01 -9.06 33.51
CA THR A 687 -10.56 -10.36 33.02
C THR A 687 -9.15 -10.70 33.51
N ALA A 688 -8.82 -12.00 33.53
CA ALA A 688 -7.48 -12.47 33.82
C ALA A 688 -6.43 -11.79 32.93
N LYS A 689 -5.22 -11.61 33.48
CA LYS A 689 -4.09 -11.01 32.75
C LYS A 689 -3.79 -11.84 31.50
N ARG A 690 -3.58 -11.15 30.39
CA ARG A 690 -3.03 -11.69 29.16
C ARG A 690 -1.51 -11.52 29.16
N LEU A 691 -0.80 -12.55 28.68
CA LEU A 691 0.65 -12.53 28.55
C LEU A 691 1.08 -11.73 27.30
N PHE A 692 2.20 -11.02 27.41
CA PHE A 692 2.90 -10.51 26.24
C PHE A 692 3.55 -11.66 25.45
N SER A 693 3.83 -11.43 24.18
CA SER A 693 4.45 -12.41 23.28
C SER A 693 3.67 -13.72 23.17
N SER A 694 2.34 -13.66 23.35
CA SER A 694 1.45 -14.82 23.27
C SER A 694 0.90 -15.03 21.87
N ARG A 695 1.04 -14.04 20.98
CA ARG A 695 0.55 -14.13 19.61
C ARG A 695 1.53 -14.87 18.71
N GLY A 696 1.00 -15.76 17.85
CA GLY A 696 1.80 -16.49 16.86
C GLY A 696 2.38 -15.60 15.74
N ASP A 697 1.89 -14.37 15.58
CA ASP A 697 2.37 -13.39 14.60
C ASP A 697 3.52 -12.49 15.13
N GLY A 698 3.81 -12.54 16.43
CA GLY A 698 4.84 -11.72 17.06
C GLY A 698 4.52 -10.23 17.13
N TRP A 699 3.28 -9.82 16.89
CA TRP A 699 2.89 -8.40 16.89
C TRP A 699 2.67 -7.82 18.28
N ASP A 700 2.74 -8.63 19.34
CA ASP A 700 2.64 -8.22 20.74
C ASP A 700 3.99 -8.21 21.49
N VAL A 701 5.12 -8.37 20.76
CA VAL A 701 6.50 -8.46 21.30
C VAL A 701 7.16 -7.10 21.45
#